data_AF-A0A973JWU8-F1
#
_entry.id   AF-A0A973JWU8-F1
#
_cell.length_a   1.000
_cell.length_b   1.000
_cell.length_c   1.000
_cell.angle_alpha   90.00
_cell.angle_beta   90.00
_cell.angle_gamma   90.00
#
_symmetry.space_group_name_H-M   'P 1'
#
loop_
_entity.id
_entity.type
_entity.pdbx_description
1 polymer ?
#
loop_
_entity_poly.entity_id
_entity_poly.type
_entity_poly.pdbx_seq_one_letter_code
_entity_poly.pdbx_strand_id
1 'polypeptide(L)'
;LPISPNLGNVGTAAYLDVFQSLFELLRSLKADGYTVELPGSADELRRMIVEGNALTSGTDSNVAARLPLADYRRLFPAEADIEPFWGRAPGQLLNDGSNFYILGRQLGNVFIGVQPSFGYERDPMRLLMAKDAAPNHAFAAFYAWLRYVYQADAVVHFGTHGALEFMPGKQVGMGATCWPSRLIGELPNFYYYSVNNPSEAAIAKRRSAATLISYLVPPLQQAGLYKGLRALKDTLDRYRSAPDAELLEDIRVQAEKLGMNAEIQSDNPDSYVGKIGHELLKIEERMIPAGLHVLGKSPAPAELVDFLNLTASFRPAGRKSSATFPALVAAGVGYDYAALRERIASDTTAQEQWRQVETICKEAIRHFVESAHGDRQHRADHYLRETARIAPGTLHDMWLFLGDLLAKLLAPQEVQGLLHGLRGGFIQPSPSNDVVRDPGVLPTGRNVYSLDPYRVPSMAAMERGGRLVNELLARLVIDQGSLPQTVAVVLWGSDNLKSECEGVAQVLWLFGARPLIDELGSVTDVSLIPLAELGRPRVDAVVTVSGIFRDLLGNQMQLIDKAAHLAALADEPAEQNFVRAHALAQAAELGIPIEEAASRVFSNAPGSYGANVNNLVDSGTWDDDTQLGEAFLSRKSFSLGPNGQWRESRAVLEKALGTVDASFQNIDSFEVGLSDIDNYYD
;
A
#
# COMPACT_ATOMS: atom_id res chain seq x y z
N LEU A 1 4.51 0.90 9.58
CA LEU A 1 3.55 0.64 10.67
C LEU A 1 3.30 -0.86 10.69
N PRO A 2 3.82 -1.62 11.65
CA PRO A 2 3.51 -3.04 11.77
C PRO A 2 2.02 -3.21 12.08
N ILE A 3 1.35 -4.03 11.28
CA ILE A 3 -0.10 -4.26 11.28
C ILE A 3 -0.36 -5.61 11.98
N SER A 4 0.18 -5.76 13.18
CA SER A 4 -0.19 -6.86 14.05
C SER A 4 -0.87 -6.28 15.29
N PRO A 5 -2.12 -6.68 15.60
CA PRO A 5 -2.82 -6.32 16.82
C PRO A 5 -2.22 -7.09 18.01
N ASN A 6 -0.90 -7.00 18.19
CA ASN A 6 -0.20 -7.54 19.33
C ASN A 6 -0.21 -6.56 20.51
N LEU A 7 -0.09 -7.15 21.69
CA LEU A 7 -0.10 -6.55 23.03
C LEU A 7 0.73 -5.26 23.08
N GLY A 8 0.06 -4.11 23.07
CA GLY A 8 0.68 -2.78 23.11
C GLY A 8 0.23 -1.79 22.03
N ASN A 9 -0.42 -2.27 20.97
CA ASN A 9 -0.78 -1.47 19.78
C ASN A 9 -2.22 -0.93 19.75
N VAL A 10 -2.84 -0.66 20.91
CA VAL A 10 -4.20 -0.06 20.92
C VAL A 10 -4.15 1.33 20.28
N GLY A 11 -4.90 1.51 19.18
CA GLY A 11 -4.98 2.78 18.46
C GLY A 11 -3.92 2.95 17.37
N THR A 12 -3.50 1.88 16.70
CA THR A 12 -2.72 1.97 15.46
C THR A 12 -3.63 1.96 14.23
N ALA A 13 -3.35 2.85 13.29
CA ALA A 13 -4.00 2.93 11.97
C ALA A 13 -3.00 3.50 10.97
N ALA A 14 -3.11 3.12 9.68
CA ALA A 14 -2.17 3.56 8.65
C ALA A 14 -2.08 5.10 8.62
N TYR A 15 -0.92 5.59 9.04
CA TYR A 15 -0.54 6.99 9.16
C TYR A 15 -1.58 7.93 9.80
N LEU A 16 -2.34 7.44 10.78
CA LEU A 16 -3.34 8.23 11.48
C LEU A 16 -3.01 8.33 12.97
N ASP A 17 -3.05 9.55 13.51
CA ASP A 17 -3.04 9.77 14.97
C ASP A 17 -4.44 9.47 15.50
N VAL A 18 -4.63 8.22 15.92
CA VAL A 18 -5.95 7.69 16.28
C VAL A 18 -6.55 8.44 17.47
N PHE A 19 -5.80 8.66 18.55
CA PHE A 19 -6.36 9.29 19.74
C PHE A 19 -6.64 10.78 19.53
N GLN A 20 -5.76 11.51 18.82
CA GLN A 20 -6.05 12.89 18.48
C GLN A 20 -7.26 12.98 17.53
N SER A 21 -7.33 12.12 16.52
CA SER A 21 -8.44 12.09 15.56
C SER A 21 -9.78 11.71 16.21
N LEU A 22 -9.78 10.73 17.12
CA LEU A 22 -10.95 10.37 17.93
C LEU A 22 -11.40 11.55 18.79
N PHE A 23 -10.47 12.25 19.43
CA PHE A 23 -10.78 13.44 20.22
C PHE A 23 -11.44 14.54 19.36
N GLU A 24 -10.90 14.80 18.17
CA GLU A 24 -11.50 15.75 17.22
C GLU A 24 -12.89 15.33 16.74
N LEU A 25 -13.11 14.04 16.52
CA LEU A 25 -14.42 13.50 16.19
C LEU A 25 -15.41 13.67 17.35
N LEU A 26 -15.03 13.32 18.59
CA LEU A 26 -15.88 13.49 19.77
C LEU A 26 -16.29 14.94 19.98
N ARG A 27 -15.34 15.87 19.79
CA ARG A 27 -15.60 17.31 19.84
C ARG A 27 -16.64 17.72 18.79
N SER A 28 -16.49 17.20 17.58
CA SER A 28 -17.40 17.48 16.46
C SER A 28 -18.78 16.87 16.67
N LEU A 29 -18.88 15.62 17.14
CA LEU A 29 -20.14 14.97 17.50
C LEU A 29 -20.88 15.76 18.58
N LYS A 30 -20.17 16.22 19.63
CA LYS A 30 -20.75 17.05 20.67
C LYS A 30 -21.29 18.36 20.12
N ALA A 31 -20.54 19.02 19.24
CA ALA A 31 -20.99 20.25 18.58
C ALA A 31 -22.19 20.01 17.65
N ASP A 32 -22.29 18.81 17.08
CA ASP A 32 -23.38 18.38 16.20
C ASP A 32 -24.66 17.96 16.95
N GLY A 33 -24.63 17.92 18.28
CA GLY A 33 -25.78 17.66 19.15
C GLY A 33 -25.82 16.26 19.78
N TYR A 34 -24.81 15.43 19.56
CA TYR A 34 -24.70 14.12 20.24
C TYR A 34 -24.37 14.30 21.73
N THR A 35 -24.90 13.43 22.58
CA THR A 35 -24.56 13.39 24.00
C THR A 35 -23.19 12.78 24.21
N VAL A 36 -22.17 13.63 24.38
CA VAL A 36 -20.77 13.22 24.56
C VAL A 36 -20.15 13.83 25.82
N GLU A 37 -19.62 12.96 26.68
CA GLU A 37 -18.77 13.34 27.82
C GLU A 37 -17.33 13.53 27.33
N LEU A 38 -17.05 14.72 26.81
CA LEU A 38 -15.74 15.03 26.22
C LEU A 38 -14.64 15.10 27.30
N PRO A 39 -13.55 14.32 27.19
CA PRO A 39 -12.36 14.46 28.04
C PRO A 39 -11.66 15.82 27.87
N GLY A 40 -10.73 16.16 28.75
CA GLY A 40 -9.97 17.41 28.66
C GLY A 40 -8.91 17.42 27.55
N SER A 41 -8.41 16.25 27.13
CA SER A 41 -7.46 16.13 26.02
C SER A 41 -7.44 14.73 25.38
N ALA A 42 -6.78 14.59 24.22
CA ALA A 42 -6.54 13.30 23.57
C ALA A 42 -5.71 12.33 24.42
N ASP A 43 -4.75 12.83 25.21
CA ASP A 43 -3.98 11.98 26.13
C ASP A 43 -4.82 11.50 27.32
N GLU A 44 -5.73 12.34 27.82
CA GLU A 44 -6.69 11.90 28.85
C GLU A 44 -7.62 10.81 28.28
N LEU A 45 -8.13 11.00 27.06
CA LEU A 45 -8.90 9.98 26.35
C LEU A 45 -8.12 8.65 26.23
N ARG A 46 -6.85 8.71 25.81
CA ARG A 46 -5.97 7.55 25.72
C ARG A 46 -5.84 6.83 27.06
N ARG A 47 -5.55 7.56 28.15
CA ARG A 47 -5.41 6.97 29.49
C ARG A 47 -6.71 6.34 30.00
N MET A 48 -7.86 6.96 29.72
CA MET A 48 -9.16 6.39 30.09
C MET A 48 -9.46 5.06 29.40
N ILE A 49 -8.98 4.87 28.17
CA ILE A 49 -9.20 3.65 27.38
C ILE A 49 -8.13 2.60 27.65
N VAL A 50 -6.85 2.96 27.60
CA VAL A 50 -5.73 2.01 27.69
C VAL A 50 -5.41 1.65 29.13
N GLU A 51 -5.37 2.62 30.04
CA GLU A 51 -4.91 2.38 31.42
C GLU A 51 -6.09 2.07 32.35
N GLY A 52 -7.05 3.00 32.49
CA GLY A 52 -8.29 2.86 33.27
C GLY A 52 -8.22 1.88 34.45
N ASN A 53 -9.01 0.80 34.39
CA ASN A 53 -8.99 -0.32 35.34
C ASN A 53 -8.27 -1.58 34.81
N ALA A 54 -7.39 -1.43 33.81
CA ALA A 54 -6.72 -2.54 33.12
C ALA A 54 -5.88 -3.39 34.08
N LEU A 55 -5.05 -2.75 34.92
CA LEU A 55 -4.20 -3.44 35.90
C LEU A 55 -5.00 -4.24 36.94
N THR A 56 -6.12 -3.69 37.42
CA THR A 56 -6.95 -4.38 38.42
C THR A 56 -7.80 -5.48 37.80
N SER A 57 -8.09 -5.39 36.51
CA SER A 57 -8.87 -6.39 35.76
C SER A 57 -7.99 -7.46 35.11
N GLY A 58 -6.66 -7.29 35.10
CA GLY A 58 -5.72 -8.19 34.44
C GLY A 58 -5.90 -8.21 32.91
N THR A 59 -6.26 -7.06 32.33
CA THR A 59 -6.52 -6.90 30.89
C THR A 59 -5.57 -5.86 30.28
N ASP A 60 -5.49 -5.83 28.95
CA ASP A 60 -4.63 -4.89 28.22
C ASP A 60 -5.23 -3.47 28.09
N SER A 61 -6.50 -3.32 28.46
CA SER A 61 -7.27 -2.07 28.35
C SER A 61 -8.38 -2.01 29.38
N ASN A 62 -8.96 -0.82 29.61
CA ASN A 62 -10.07 -0.60 30.52
C ASN A 62 -11.27 -1.48 30.17
N VAL A 63 -11.78 -2.22 31.16
CA VAL A 63 -13.05 -2.95 31.07
C VAL A 63 -14.20 -1.96 31.28
N ALA A 64 -14.95 -1.66 30.22
CA ALA A 64 -16.11 -0.79 30.25
C ALA A 64 -17.38 -1.51 30.69
N ALA A 65 -17.54 -2.77 30.27
CA ALA A 65 -18.71 -3.56 30.56
C ALA A 65 -18.38 -5.05 30.69
N ARG A 66 -19.33 -5.80 31.24
CA ARG A 66 -19.26 -7.26 31.38
C ARG A 66 -20.51 -7.86 30.75
N LEU A 67 -20.33 -8.87 29.88
CA LEU A 67 -21.43 -9.65 29.31
C LEU A 67 -21.50 -11.02 29.99
N PRO A 68 -22.56 -11.34 30.75
CA PRO A 68 -22.72 -12.64 31.35
C PRO A 68 -22.71 -13.76 30.30
N LEU A 69 -22.08 -14.89 30.63
CA LEU A 69 -21.98 -16.05 29.72
C LEU A 69 -23.36 -16.56 29.27
N ALA A 70 -24.34 -16.57 30.18
CA ALA A 70 -25.70 -16.97 29.86
C ALA A 70 -26.35 -16.06 28.82
N ASP A 71 -26.09 -14.74 28.90
CA ASP A 71 -26.58 -13.78 27.92
C ASP A 71 -25.84 -13.91 26.59
N TYR A 72 -24.52 -14.12 26.59
CA TYR A 72 -23.77 -14.40 25.36
C TYR A 72 -24.37 -15.58 24.59
N ARG A 73 -24.61 -16.72 25.26
CA ARG A 73 -25.20 -17.91 24.63
C ARG A 73 -26.60 -17.65 24.06
N ARG A 74 -27.40 -16.85 24.77
CA ARG A 74 -28.75 -16.49 24.34
C ARG A 74 -28.76 -15.52 23.15
N LEU A 75 -27.88 -14.52 23.18
CA LEU A 75 -27.82 -13.44 22.19
C LEU A 75 -27.04 -13.84 20.93
N PHE A 76 -26.12 -14.79 21.04
CA PHE A 76 -25.31 -15.28 19.93
C PHE A 76 -25.33 -16.81 19.86
N PRO A 77 -26.45 -17.44 19.43
CA PRO A 77 -26.56 -18.91 19.30
C PRO A 77 -25.52 -19.51 18.36
N ALA A 78 -24.99 -18.67 17.47
CA ALA A 78 -23.87 -18.92 16.59
C ALA A 78 -22.55 -19.33 17.29
N GLU A 79 -22.46 -19.21 18.62
CA GLU A 79 -21.29 -19.60 19.42
C GLU A 79 -20.96 -21.10 19.32
N ALA A 80 -21.94 -21.96 19.06
CA ALA A 80 -21.72 -23.39 18.87
C ALA A 80 -20.73 -23.71 17.73
N ASP A 81 -20.68 -22.87 16.69
CA ASP A 81 -19.74 -23.03 15.57
C ASP A 81 -18.33 -22.52 15.90
N ILE A 82 -18.17 -21.82 17.04
CA ILE A 82 -16.87 -21.40 17.58
C ILE A 82 -16.23 -22.52 18.40
N GLU A 83 -17.05 -23.37 19.05
CA GLU A 83 -16.56 -24.38 20.00
C GLU A 83 -15.53 -25.37 19.42
N PRO A 84 -15.67 -25.90 18.18
CA PRO A 84 -14.67 -26.80 17.60
C PRO A 84 -13.29 -26.15 17.48
N PHE A 85 -13.27 -24.83 17.42
CA PHE A 85 -12.08 -24.04 17.24
C PHE A 85 -11.54 -23.57 18.60
N TRP A 86 -12.36 -22.97 19.46
CA TRP A 86 -11.87 -22.26 20.65
C TRP A 86 -12.28 -22.89 21.97
N GLY A 87 -12.79 -24.13 21.92
CA GLY A 87 -13.39 -24.81 23.07
C GLY A 87 -14.72 -24.19 23.45
N ARG A 88 -15.36 -24.71 24.51
CA ARG A 88 -16.67 -24.19 24.96
C ARG A 88 -16.58 -22.76 25.49
N ALA A 89 -17.61 -21.96 25.24
CA ALA A 89 -17.73 -20.63 25.84
C ALA A 89 -17.65 -20.72 27.39
N PRO A 90 -16.87 -19.83 28.04
CA PRO A 90 -16.33 -18.56 27.52
C PRO A 90 -14.95 -18.64 26.84
N GLY A 91 -14.35 -19.82 26.71
CA GLY A 91 -12.97 -19.96 26.23
C GLY A 91 -11.94 -19.33 27.18
N GLN A 92 -10.76 -18.99 26.67
CA GLN A 92 -9.61 -18.54 27.49
C GLN A 92 -9.35 -17.03 27.43
N LEU A 93 -9.98 -16.31 26.51
CA LEU A 93 -9.67 -14.90 26.25
C LEU A 93 -10.71 -13.97 26.89
N LEU A 94 -10.23 -12.88 27.48
CA LEU A 94 -11.01 -11.73 27.98
C LEU A 94 -12.27 -12.11 28.78
N ASN A 95 -12.14 -12.99 29.77
CA ASN A 95 -13.25 -13.41 30.62
C ASN A 95 -12.79 -13.77 32.04
N ASP A 96 -13.73 -13.82 32.99
CA ASP A 96 -13.52 -14.28 34.38
C ASP A 96 -14.12 -15.67 34.67
N GLY A 97 -14.45 -16.43 33.62
CA GLY A 97 -15.18 -17.69 33.69
C GLY A 97 -16.71 -17.55 33.74
N SER A 98 -17.24 -16.39 34.15
CA SER A 98 -18.68 -16.13 34.25
C SER A 98 -19.15 -14.99 33.34
N ASN A 99 -18.28 -14.04 33.03
CA ASN A 99 -18.53 -12.88 32.19
C ASN A 99 -17.41 -12.68 31.18
N PHE A 100 -17.76 -12.23 29.98
CA PHE A 100 -16.83 -11.64 29.04
C PHE A 100 -16.56 -10.17 29.39
N TYR A 101 -15.32 -9.75 29.24
CA TYR A 101 -14.90 -8.38 29.39
C TYR A 101 -15.03 -7.62 28.07
N ILE A 102 -15.72 -6.48 28.10
CA ILE A 102 -15.85 -5.56 26.98
C ILE A 102 -14.86 -4.41 27.22
N LEU A 103 -13.79 -4.39 26.43
CA LEU A 103 -12.72 -3.40 26.56
C LEU A 103 -13.12 -2.08 25.87
N GLY A 104 -12.86 -0.95 26.52
CA GLY A 104 -13.17 0.38 26.00
C GLY A 104 -13.55 1.39 27.05
N ARG A 105 -14.25 2.46 26.65
CA ARG A 105 -14.81 3.48 27.53
C ARG A 105 -16.10 4.06 26.96
N GLN A 106 -17.13 4.20 27.81
CA GLN A 106 -18.35 4.94 27.47
C GLN A 106 -18.22 6.40 27.90
N LEU A 107 -18.65 7.32 27.03
CA LEU A 107 -18.61 8.77 27.18
C LEU A 107 -19.96 9.37 26.77
N GLY A 108 -20.97 9.26 27.65
CA GLY A 108 -22.37 9.57 27.31
C GLY A 108 -22.97 8.50 26.40
N ASN A 109 -23.48 8.91 25.23
CA ASN A 109 -24.05 8.00 24.22
C ASN A 109 -23.01 7.50 23.21
N VAL A 110 -21.73 7.78 23.41
CA VAL A 110 -20.65 7.26 22.56
C VAL A 110 -19.83 6.23 23.34
N PHE A 111 -19.66 5.05 22.78
CA PHE A 111 -18.78 4.01 23.28
C PHE A 111 -17.56 3.86 22.36
N ILE A 112 -16.37 3.96 22.94
CA ILE A 112 -15.11 3.69 22.25
C ILE A 112 -14.61 2.33 22.71
N GLY A 113 -14.78 1.33 21.86
CA GLY A 113 -14.38 -0.05 22.14
C GLY A 113 -13.00 -0.38 21.59
N VAL A 114 -12.27 -1.24 22.32
CA VAL A 114 -11.08 -1.91 21.79
C VAL A 114 -11.50 -3.28 21.28
N GLN A 115 -11.38 -3.49 19.96
CA GLN A 115 -11.74 -4.75 19.33
C GLN A 115 -10.80 -5.87 19.84
N PRO A 116 -11.32 -7.02 20.29
CA PRO A 116 -10.49 -8.16 20.66
C PRO A 116 -9.61 -8.64 19.50
N SER A 117 -8.42 -9.19 19.79
CA SER A 117 -7.57 -9.78 18.74
C SER A 117 -8.19 -11.06 18.16
N PHE A 118 -7.66 -11.54 17.02
CA PHE A 118 -8.10 -12.80 16.42
C PHE A 118 -7.81 -14.00 17.34
N GLY A 119 -6.74 -13.93 18.14
CA GLY A 119 -6.30 -14.97 19.06
C GLY A 119 -5.33 -15.99 18.47
N TYR A 120 -5.04 -15.95 17.16
CA TYR A 120 -4.09 -16.87 16.52
C TYR A 120 -2.64 -16.64 16.95
N GLU A 121 -2.31 -15.41 17.39
CA GLU A 121 -0.96 -15.00 17.81
C GLU A 121 -0.41 -15.83 18.99
N ARG A 122 -1.28 -16.56 19.70
CA ARG A 122 -0.93 -17.34 20.90
C ARG A 122 -0.81 -18.85 20.65
N ASP A 123 -1.06 -19.34 19.42
CA ASP A 123 -0.96 -20.76 19.05
C ASP A 123 -0.23 -20.92 17.70
N PRO A 124 1.12 -21.07 17.70
CA PRO A 124 1.94 -21.14 16.49
C PRO A 124 1.56 -22.29 15.57
N MET A 125 1.19 -23.46 16.13
CA MET A 125 0.81 -24.63 15.34
C MET A 125 -0.51 -24.41 14.59
N ARG A 126 -1.46 -23.74 15.24
CA ARG A 126 -2.72 -23.37 14.60
C ARG A 126 -2.53 -22.29 13.53
N LEU A 127 -1.62 -21.36 13.75
CA LEU A 127 -1.25 -20.32 12.78
C LEU A 127 -0.63 -20.95 11.51
N LEU A 128 0.10 -22.06 11.64
CA LEU A 128 0.65 -22.83 10.52
C LEU A 128 -0.38 -23.73 9.81
N MET A 129 -1.37 -24.28 10.53
CA MET A 129 -2.20 -25.38 9.99
C MET A 129 -3.70 -25.08 9.80
N ALA A 130 -4.25 -23.99 10.35
CA ALA A 130 -5.68 -23.69 10.24
C ALA A 130 -6.06 -23.24 8.82
N LYS A 131 -6.66 -24.17 8.06
CA LYS A 131 -7.27 -23.93 6.74
C LYS A 131 -8.71 -23.42 6.84
N ASP A 132 -9.39 -23.70 7.97
CA ASP A 132 -10.72 -23.22 8.33
C ASP A 132 -10.67 -22.58 9.72
N ALA A 133 -11.32 -21.43 9.88
CA ALA A 133 -11.18 -20.58 11.06
C ALA A 133 -12.55 -20.08 11.56
N ALA A 134 -12.61 -19.73 12.85
CA ALA A 134 -13.73 -19.04 13.48
C ALA A 134 -13.18 -17.92 14.37
N PRO A 135 -13.93 -16.82 14.62
CA PRO A 135 -13.55 -15.85 15.64
C PRO A 135 -13.53 -16.52 17.02
N ASN A 136 -12.71 -16.03 17.95
CA ASN A 136 -12.80 -16.46 19.34
C ASN A 136 -14.07 -15.93 20.02
N HIS A 137 -14.46 -16.54 21.14
CA HIS A 137 -15.68 -16.18 21.86
C HIS A 137 -15.69 -14.73 22.36
N ALA A 138 -14.55 -14.16 22.77
CA ALA A 138 -14.49 -12.76 23.21
C ALA A 138 -14.79 -11.77 22.07
N PHE A 139 -14.29 -12.05 20.87
CA PHE A 139 -14.60 -11.28 19.66
C PHE A 139 -16.10 -11.31 19.34
N ALA A 140 -16.71 -12.49 19.39
CA ALA A 140 -18.15 -12.63 19.17
C ALA A 140 -18.98 -11.96 20.28
N ALA A 141 -18.54 -12.08 21.54
CA ALA A 141 -19.17 -11.43 22.69
C ALA A 141 -19.14 -9.91 22.59
N PHE A 142 -18.07 -9.32 22.06
CA PHE A 142 -17.97 -7.88 21.80
C PHE A 142 -19.07 -7.38 20.86
N TYR A 143 -19.24 -8.02 19.70
CA TYR A 143 -20.30 -7.64 18.75
C TYR A 143 -21.70 -7.97 19.25
N ALA A 144 -21.88 -9.08 19.97
CA ALA A 144 -23.16 -9.40 20.61
C ALA A 144 -23.55 -8.34 21.65
N TRP A 145 -22.59 -7.88 22.45
CA TRP A 145 -22.81 -6.80 23.42
C TRP A 145 -23.15 -5.49 22.72
N LEU A 146 -22.39 -5.09 21.69
CA LEU A 146 -22.66 -3.85 20.92
C LEU A 146 -24.09 -3.81 20.38
N ARG A 147 -24.57 -4.92 19.83
CA ARG A 147 -25.87 -5.02 19.16
C ARG A 147 -27.04 -5.12 20.14
N TYR A 148 -26.92 -6.00 21.12
CA TYR A 148 -28.08 -6.43 21.90
C TYR A 148 -28.13 -5.88 23.31
N VAL A 149 -27.00 -5.39 23.85
CA VAL A 149 -26.91 -4.84 25.20
C VAL A 149 -26.69 -3.34 25.16
N TYR A 150 -25.67 -2.89 24.43
CA TYR A 150 -25.41 -1.47 24.22
C TYR A 150 -26.40 -0.84 23.23
N GLN A 151 -26.90 -1.64 22.28
CA GLN A 151 -27.86 -1.22 21.26
C GLN A 151 -27.35 -0.05 20.42
N ALA A 152 -26.13 -0.17 19.87
CA ALA A 152 -25.57 0.83 18.97
C ALA A 152 -26.49 1.08 17.76
N ASP A 153 -26.68 2.35 17.39
CA ASP A 153 -27.37 2.73 16.15
C ASP A 153 -26.45 2.64 14.91
N ALA A 154 -25.15 2.81 15.11
CA ALA A 154 -24.12 2.70 14.09
C ALA A 154 -22.79 2.33 14.74
N VAL A 155 -21.88 1.73 13.96
CA VAL A 155 -20.49 1.51 14.36
C VAL A 155 -19.56 2.28 13.43
N VAL A 156 -18.55 2.91 14.01
CA VAL A 156 -17.47 3.55 13.26
C VAL A 156 -16.18 2.83 13.61
N HIS A 157 -15.64 2.07 12.67
CA HIS A 157 -14.30 1.51 12.80
C HIS A 157 -13.28 2.59 12.46
N PHE A 158 -12.26 2.69 13.31
CA PHE A 158 -11.16 3.64 13.17
C PHE A 158 -9.90 2.89 12.73
N GLY A 159 -9.49 3.09 11.49
CA GLY A 159 -8.27 2.50 10.94
C GLY A 159 -8.53 1.58 9.75
N THR A 160 -7.43 1.24 9.06
CA THR A 160 -7.42 0.55 7.78
C THR A 160 -7.47 -0.98 7.86
N HIS A 161 -7.39 -1.58 9.06
CA HIS A 161 -7.24 -3.03 9.21
C HIS A 161 -8.22 -3.58 10.24
N GLY A 162 -9.53 -3.48 9.93
CA GLY A 162 -10.54 -4.07 10.80
C GLY A 162 -10.42 -5.59 10.78
N ALA A 163 -10.48 -6.25 11.95
CA ALA A 163 -10.45 -7.71 11.98
C ALA A 163 -11.72 -8.33 11.35
N LEU A 164 -12.82 -7.59 11.37
CA LEU A 164 -14.15 -8.06 10.99
C LEU A 164 -14.22 -8.50 9.53
N GLU A 165 -13.71 -7.69 8.59
CA GLU A 165 -13.79 -7.96 7.17
C GLU A 165 -12.97 -9.17 6.73
N PHE A 166 -11.88 -9.48 7.44
CA PHE A 166 -11.03 -10.64 7.18
C PHE A 166 -11.50 -11.90 7.91
N MET A 167 -12.60 -11.83 8.68
CA MET A 167 -13.15 -13.02 9.31
C MET A 167 -13.64 -14.04 8.27
N PRO A 168 -13.56 -15.36 8.56
CA PRO A 168 -13.79 -16.40 7.56
C PRO A 168 -15.19 -16.36 6.94
N GLY A 169 -15.25 -16.63 5.63
CA GLY A 169 -16.45 -16.49 4.83
C GLY A 169 -16.13 -16.28 3.34
N LYS A 170 -17.19 -16.19 2.53
CA LYS A 170 -17.09 -15.97 1.08
C LYS A 170 -16.33 -14.69 0.74
N GLN A 171 -15.71 -14.62 -0.44
CA GLN A 171 -14.95 -13.45 -0.92
C GLN A 171 -15.84 -12.19 -1.10
N VAL A 172 -17.07 -12.39 -1.58
CA VAL A 172 -18.08 -11.33 -1.81
C VAL A 172 -19.47 -11.96 -1.69
N GLY A 173 -20.50 -11.14 -1.45
CA GLY A 173 -21.88 -11.60 -1.33
C GLY A 173 -22.06 -12.47 -0.09
N MET A 174 -21.80 -11.90 1.09
CA MET A 174 -21.84 -12.63 2.35
C MET A 174 -23.17 -13.36 2.56
N GLY A 175 -23.08 -14.60 3.02
CA GLY A 175 -24.24 -15.40 3.39
C GLY A 175 -24.44 -15.49 4.91
N ALA A 176 -25.53 -16.12 5.33
CA ALA A 176 -25.88 -16.29 6.75
C ALA A 176 -24.83 -17.06 7.57
N THR A 177 -23.98 -17.85 6.92
CA THR A 177 -22.89 -18.61 7.57
C THR A 177 -21.57 -17.84 7.64
N CYS A 178 -21.44 -16.70 6.95
CA CYS A 178 -20.21 -15.90 6.93
C CYS A 178 -20.06 -15.13 8.24
N TRP A 179 -18.89 -15.23 8.88
CA TRP A 179 -18.64 -14.61 10.17
C TRP A 179 -18.81 -13.09 10.18
N PRO A 180 -18.35 -12.32 9.17
CA PRO A 180 -18.57 -10.87 9.16
C PRO A 180 -20.05 -10.50 9.36
N SER A 181 -20.95 -11.14 8.61
CA SER A 181 -22.39 -10.91 8.71
C SER A 181 -23.01 -11.43 10.01
N ARG A 182 -22.56 -12.57 10.53
CA ARG A 182 -23.06 -13.10 11.82
C ARG A 182 -22.74 -12.14 12.96
N LEU A 183 -21.52 -11.60 12.96
CA LEU A 183 -21.00 -10.73 14.02
C LEU A 183 -21.70 -9.37 13.99
N ILE A 184 -21.49 -8.58 12.93
CA ILE A 184 -22.00 -7.21 12.86
C ILE A 184 -23.52 -7.13 12.60
N GLY A 185 -24.08 -8.12 11.90
CA GLY A 185 -25.48 -8.16 11.52
C GLY A 185 -25.89 -6.96 10.67
N GLU A 186 -26.94 -6.27 11.13
CA GLU A 186 -27.59 -5.17 10.41
C GLU A 186 -27.07 -3.78 10.82
N LEU A 187 -26.07 -3.70 11.70
CA LEU A 187 -25.53 -2.42 12.15
C LEU A 187 -24.95 -1.63 10.96
N PRO A 188 -25.37 -0.37 10.75
CA PRO A 188 -24.69 0.54 9.84
C PRO A 188 -23.21 0.63 10.19
N ASN A 189 -22.38 0.20 9.24
CA ASN A 189 -20.94 0.08 9.44
C ASN A 189 -20.22 1.20 8.69
N PHE A 190 -19.65 2.15 9.43
CA PHE A 190 -18.80 3.21 8.89
C PHE A 190 -17.34 2.91 9.19
N TYR A 191 -16.44 3.37 8.33
CA TYR A 191 -15.00 3.31 8.53
C TYR A 191 -14.36 4.63 8.16
N TYR A 192 -13.38 5.10 8.93
CA TYR A 192 -12.36 5.98 8.37
C TYR A 192 -11.29 5.15 7.68
N TYR A 193 -11.07 5.43 6.41
CA TYR A 193 -10.16 4.66 5.59
C TYR A 193 -9.16 5.56 4.88
N SER A 194 -7.89 5.15 4.81
CA SER A 194 -6.90 5.91 4.06
C SER A 194 -7.28 5.94 2.58
N VAL A 195 -7.25 7.13 1.97
CA VAL A 195 -7.58 7.29 0.56
C VAL A 195 -6.63 6.53 -0.38
N ASN A 196 -5.43 6.19 0.10
CA ASN A 196 -4.42 5.48 -0.65
C ASN A 196 -4.47 3.94 -0.47
N ASN A 197 -5.46 3.37 0.21
CA ASN A 197 -5.56 1.91 0.37
C ASN A 197 -6.83 1.35 -0.32
N PRO A 198 -6.87 1.32 -1.67
CA PRO A 198 -8.07 0.90 -2.42
C PRO A 198 -8.38 -0.59 -2.27
N SER A 199 -7.37 -1.41 -2.03
CA SER A 199 -7.48 -2.86 -2.05
C SER A 199 -8.24 -3.35 -0.82
N GLU A 200 -7.79 -3.00 0.38
CA GLU A 200 -8.45 -3.40 1.62
C GLU A 200 -9.78 -2.65 1.81
N ALA A 201 -9.88 -1.40 1.34
CA ALA A 201 -11.15 -0.68 1.26
C ALA A 201 -12.23 -1.48 0.51
N ALA A 202 -11.88 -2.08 -0.63
CA ALA A 202 -12.81 -2.92 -1.37
C ALA A 202 -13.21 -4.18 -0.60
N ILE A 203 -12.33 -4.76 0.21
CA ILE A 203 -12.62 -5.90 1.07
C ILE A 203 -13.61 -5.52 2.17
N ALA A 204 -13.36 -4.42 2.90
CA ALA A 204 -14.29 -3.91 3.92
C ALA A 204 -15.70 -3.67 3.33
N LYS A 205 -15.77 -3.06 2.14
CA LYS A 205 -17.05 -2.88 1.43
C LYS A 205 -17.76 -4.20 1.12
N ARG A 206 -17.05 -5.16 0.53
CA ARG A 206 -17.64 -6.42 0.04
C ARG A 206 -17.98 -7.40 1.15
N ARG A 207 -17.23 -7.40 2.25
CA ARG A 207 -17.32 -8.40 3.32
C ARG A 207 -18.00 -7.90 4.60
N SER A 208 -17.94 -6.60 4.90
CA SER A 208 -18.58 -6.04 6.11
C SER A 208 -19.61 -4.93 5.82
N ALA A 209 -20.00 -4.76 4.54
CA ALA A 209 -20.96 -3.75 4.09
C ALA A 209 -20.59 -2.31 4.52
N ALA A 210 -19.28 -2.03 4.59
CA ALA A 210 -18.79 -0.77 5.13
C ALA A 210 -19.05 0.43 4.19
N THR A 211 -19.50 1.54 4.78
CA THR A 211 -19.48 2.88 4.19
C THR A 211 -18.17 3.55 4.61
N LEU A 212 -17.29 3.76 3.64
CA LEU A 212 -15.94 4.24 3.92
C LEU A 212 -15.94 5.77 3.83
N ILE A 213 -15.25 6.43 4.74
CA ILE A 213 -15.02 7.87 4.72
C ILE A 213 -13.52 8.05 4.54
N SER A 214 -13.09 8.55 3.38
CA SER A 214 -11.67 8.74 3.10
C SER A 214 -11.05 9.74 4.06
N TYR A 215 -9.83 9.46 4.49
CA TYR A 215 -8.92 10.45 5.08
C TYR A 215 -7.61 10.50 4.31
N LEU A 216 -6.88 11.60 4.44
CA LEU A 216 -5.62 11.82 3.75
C LEU A 216 -4.46 11.12 4.47
N VAL A 217 -3.51 10.58 3.71
CA VAL A 217 -2.18 10.28 4.26
C VAL A 217 -1.47 11.57 4.67
N PRO A 218 -0.54 11.54 5.65
CA PRO A 218 0.27 12.69 5.97
C PRO A 218 0.92 13.24 4.71
N PRO A 219 0.98 14.57 4.56
CA PRO A 219 1.69 15.18 3.46
C PRO A 219 3.11 14.65 3.33
N LEU A 220 3.57 14.55 2.09
CA LEU A 220 4.94 14.17 1.79
C LEU A 220 5.88 15.36 1.96
N GLN A 221 7.03 15.12 2.57
CA GLN A 221 8.15 16.06 2.63
C GLN A 221 9.43 15.39 2.12
N GLN A 222 10.40 16.19 1.71
CA GLN A 222 11.74 15.65 1.43
C GLN A 222 12.41 15.16 2.71
N ALA A 223 13.05 13.99 2.66
CA ALA A 223 13.75 13.41 3.81
C ALA A 223 14.90 14.29 4.30
N GLY A 224 15.53 15.04 3.38
CA GLY A 224 16.66 15.91 3.69
C GLY A 224 17.88 15.14 4.18
N LEU A 225 18.84 15.87 4.76
CA LEU A 225 20.10 15.29 5.24
C LEU A 225 20.37 15.65 6.70
N TYR A 226 20.86 14.66 7.44
CA TYR A 226 21.15 14.75 8.87
C TYR A 226 22.50 14.11 9.22
N LYS A 227 23.12 14.59 10.32
CA LYS A 227 24.35 14.04 10.89
C LYS A 227 25.44 13.82 9.81
N GLY A 228 25.94 12.58 9.67
CA GLY A 228 26.99 12.22 8.74
C GLY A 228 26.65 12.49 7.28
N LEU A 229 25.37 12.39 6.88
CA LEU A 229 24.95 12.71 5.52
C LEU A 229 25.14 14.19 5.18
N ARG A 230 24.87 15.07 6.14
CA ARG A 230 25.10 16.52 5.99
C ARG A 230 26.60 16.83 5.93
N ALA A 231 27.39 16.22 6.81
CA ALA A 231 28.84 16.36 6.80
C ALA A 231 29.47 15.88 5.47
N LEU A 232 28.93 14.81 4.89
CA LEU A 232 29.33 14.34 3.57
C LEU A 232 28.99 15.35 2.47
N LYS A 233 27.80 15.95 2.50
CA LYS A 233 27.43 17.04 1.57
C LYS A 233 28.43 18.19 1.65
N ASP A 234 28.73 18.67 2.85
CA ASP A 234 29.67 19.78 3.06
C ASP A 234 31.08 19.44 2.55
N THR A 235 31.49 18.18 2.65
CA THR A 235 32.79 17.71 2.13
C THR A 235 32.78 17.62 0.60
N LEU A 236 31.69 17.11 0.00
CA LEU A 236 31.51 17.09 -1.45
C LEU A 236 31.51 18.51 -2.03
N ASP A 237 30.83 19.46 -1.40
CA ASP A 237 30.75 20.85 -1.87
C ASP A 237 32.09 21.58 -1.76
N ARG A 238 32.88 21.29 -0.70
CA ARG A 238 34.26 21.75 -0.58
C ARG A 238 35.14 21.17 -1.70
N TYR A 239 35.06 19.86 -1.96
CA TYR A 239 35.81 19.21 -3.04
C TYR A 239 35.45 19.79 -4.41
N ARG A 240 34.17 20.04 -4.68
CA ARG A 240 33.72 20.67 -5.94
C ARG A 240 34.29 22.08 -6.14
N SER A 241 34.41 22.84 -5.05
CA SER A 241 34.91 24.21 -5.10
C SER A 241 36.44 24.26 -5.25
N ALA A 242 37.14 23.33 -4.59
CA ALA A 242 38.60 23.21 -4.64
C ALA A 242 38.99 21.72 -4.51
N PRO A 243 39.17 21.00 -5.63
CA PRO A 243 39.54 19.59 -5.60
C PRO A 243 40.88 19.37 -4.92
N ASP A 244 40.90 18.47 -3.93
CA ASP A 244 42.08 18.13 -3.16
C ASP A 244 42.08 16.64 -2.79
N ALA A 245 43.28 16.05 -2.68
CA ALA A 245 43.44 14.62 -2.45
C ALA A 245 43.02 14.20 -1.03
N GLU A 246 43.21 15.06 -0.03
CA GLU A 246 42.79 14.80 1.36
C GLU A 246 41.26 14.82 1.45
N LEU A 247 40.61 15.79 0.80
CA LEU A 247 39.15 15.85 0.70
C LEU A 247 38.54 14.63 -0.01
N LEU A 248 39.18 14.12 -1.06
CA LEU A 248 38.73 12.90 -1.73
C LEU A 248 38.77 11.68 -0.80
N GLU A 249 39.84 11.56 -0.01
CA GLU A 249 39.98 10.46 0.94
C GLU A 249 38.98 10.60 2.09
N ASP A 250 38.73 11.82 2.58
CA ASP A 250 37.67 12.09 3.54
C ASP A 250 36.29 11.68 3.00
N ILE A 251 35.99 11.98 1.73
CA ILE A 251 34.74 11.55 1.08
C ILE A 251 34.63 10.03 1.08
N ARG A 252 35.71 9.31 0.73
CA ARG A 252 35.74 7.84 0.71
C ARG A 252 35.46 7.24 2.09
N VAL A 253 36.14 7.75 3.11
CA VAL A 253 35.97 7.30 4.50
C VAL A 253 34.56 7.59 5.01
N GLN A 254 34.01 8.77 4.69
CA GLN A 254 32.65 9.13 5.10
C GLN A 254 31.61 8.28 4.38
N ALA A 255 31.75 8.09 3.07
CA ALA A 255 30.86 7.24 2.27
C ALA A 255 30.89 5.77 2.72
N GLU A 256 32.06 5.24 3.09
CA GLU A 256 32.20 3.89 3.63
C GLU A 256 31.46 3.75 4.97
N LYS A 257 31.65 4.68 5.91
CA LYS A 257 30.95 4.70 7.19
C LYS A 257 29.43 4.79 7.04
N LEU A 258 28.95 5.39 5.96
CA LEU A 258 27.53 5.52 5.63
C LEU A 258 27.00 4.34 4.80
N GLY A 259 27.85 3.38 4.42
CA GLY A 259 27.47 2.22 3.61
C GLY A 259 27.20 2.54 2.13
N MET A 260 27.61 3.70 1.62
CA MET A 260 27.32 4.15 0.25
C MET A 260 28.26 3.56 -0.82
N ASN A 261 29.35 2.91 -0.41
CA ASN A 261 30.39 2.44 -1.33
C ASN A 261 30.12 1.06 -1.95
N ALA A 262 29.13 0.30 -1.46
CA ALA A 262 28.96 -1.11 -1.82
C ALA A 262 28.79 -1.37 -3.33
N GLU A 263 28.23 -0.40 -4.06
CA GLU A 263 27.95 -0.51 -5.51
C GLU A 263 28.72 0.51 -6.36
N ILE A 264 29.54 1.38 -5.75
CA ILE A 264 30.19 2.51 -6.43
C ILE A 264 31.67 2.23 -6.60
N GLN A 265 32.01 1.65 -7.75
CA GLN A 265 33.40 1.51 -8.19
C GLN A 265 33.70 2.52 -9.32
N SER A 266 34.75 3.32 -9.13
CA SER A 266 35.26 4.27 -10.13
C SER A 266 36.68 4.69 -9.78
N ASP A 267 37.62 4.39 -10.68
CA ASP A 267 39.03 4.82 -10.54
C ASP A 267 39.22 6.32 -10.84
N ASN A 268 38.27 6.93 -11.53
CA ASN A 268 38.24 8.37 -11.77
C ASN A 268 37.63 9.10 -10.55
N PRO A 269 38.37 10.01 -9.89
CA PRO A 269 37.90 10.80 -8.74
C PRO A 269 36.61 11.57 -8.99
N ASP A 270 36.51 12.28 -10.11
CA ASP A 270 35.36 13.13 -10.42
C ASP A 270 34.10 12.29 -10.64
N SER A 271 34.25 11.14 -11.30
CA SER A 271 33.17 10.16 -11.49
C SER A 271 32.76 9.53 -10.16
N TYR A 272 33.71 9.21 -9.27
CA TYR A 272 33.41 8.69 -7.94
C TYR A 272 32.61 9.72 -7.12
N VAL A 273 33.08 10.97 -7.05
CA VAL A 273 32.41 12.08 -6.37
C VAL A 273 31.04 12.36 -6.98
N GLY A 274 30.91 12.29 -8.31
CA GLY A 274 29.64 12.39 -9.02
C GLY A 274 28.65 11.32 -8.56
N LYS A 275 29.04 10.04 -8.56
CA LYS A 275 28.19 8.93 -8.12
C LYS A 275 27.78 9.05 -6.64
N ILE A 276 28.72 9.36 -5.75
CA ILE A 276 28.41 9.59 -4.32
C ILE A 276 27.47 10.78 -4.14
N GLY A 277 27.71 11.87 -4.88
CA GLY A 277 26.84 13.04 -4.88
C GLY A 277 25.43 12.72 -5.37
N HIS A 278 25.28 11.78 -6.30
CA HIS A 278 23.98 11.32 -6.78
C HIS A 278 23.25 10.46 -5.74
N GLU A 279 23.93 9.53 -5.07
CA GLU A 279 23.33 8.76 -3.96
C GLU A 279 22.82 9.68 -2.84
N LEU A 280 23.62 10.69 -2.49
CA LEU A 280 23.23 11.66 -1.48
C LEU A 280 22.01 12.48 -1.92
N LEU A 281 21.94 12.86 -3.20
CA LEU A 281 20.78 13.55 -3.78
C LEU A 281 19.53 12.68 -3.74
N LYS A 282 19.63 11.39 -4.08
CA LYS A 282 18.50 10.45 -3.98
C LYS A 282 17.96 10.34 -2.56
N ILE A 283 18.83 10.35 -1.55
CA ILE A 283 18.41 10.34 -0.14
C ILE A 283 17.77 11.67 0.24
N GLU A 284 18.41 12.80 -0.09
CA GLU A 284 17.96 14.15 0.24
C GLU A 284 16.56 14.43 -0.33
N GLU A 285 16.34 14.08 -1.59
CA GLU A 285 15.12 14.38 -2.34
C GLU A 285 14.03 13.30 -2.21
N ARG A 286 14.30 12.20 -1.49
CA ARG A 286 13.30 11.15 -1.29
C ARG A 286 12.10 11.73 -0.54
N MET A 287 10.91 11.57 -1.10
CA MET A 287 9.66 11.96 -0.46
C MET A 287 9.26 10.93 0.59
N ILE A 288 8.95 11.39 1.80
CA ILE A 288 8.51 10.56 2.93
C ILE A 288 7.29 11.21 3.62
N PRO A 289 6.39 10.42 4.22
CA PRO A 289 5.29 10.96 5.03
C PRO A 289 5.79 11.79 6.22
N ALA A 290 5.24 12.99 6.40
CA ALA A 290 5.55 13.88 7.50
C ALA A 290 4.66 13.61 8.73
N GLY A 291 5.02 12.58 9.52
CA GLY A 291 4.32 12.27 10.78
C GLY A 291 3.01 11.48 10.58
N LEU A 292 1.96 11.87 11.31
CA LEU A 292 0.66 11.21 11.32
C LEU A 292 -0.45 12.22 10.98
N HIS A 293 -1.47 11.76 10.25
CA HIS A 293 -2.64 12.54 9.90
C HIS A 293 -3.56 12.71 11.11
N VAL A 294 -4.22 13.86 11.20
CA VAL A 294 -5.25 14.13 12.19
C VAL A 294 -6.52 14.52 11.45
N LEU A 295 -7.62 13.80 11.69
CA LEU A 295 -8.88 14.04 10.99
C LEU A 295 -9.34 15.50 11.12
N GLY A 296 -9.68 16.09 9.98
CA GLY A 296 -10.17 17.47 9.92
C GLY A 296 -9.12 18.55 10.21
N LYS A 297 -7.84 18.19 10.37
CA LYS A 297 -6.74 19.15 10.51
C LYS A 297 -6.07 19.37 9.16
N SER A 298 -5.91 20.64 8.79
CA SER A 298 -5.19 20.99 7.56
C SER A 298 -3.68 20.79 7.70
N PRO A 299 -3.00 20.36 6.62
CA PRO A 299 -1.54 20.35 6.53
C PRO A 299 -0.88 21.70 6.84
N ALA A 300 0.36 21.67 7.33
CA ALA A 300 1.15 22.88 7.51
C ALA A 300 1.55 23.50 6.15
N PRO A 301 1.81 24.83 6.07
CA PRO A 301 2.24 25.46 4.83
C PRO A 301 3.48 24.83 4.20
N ALA A 302 4.49 24.45 5.00
CA ALA A 302 5.72 23.82 4.49
C ALA A 302 5.45 22.44 3.85
N GLU A 303 4.58 21.64 4.47
CA GLU A 303 4.12 20.35 3.95
C GLU A 303 3.36 20.50 2.62
N LEU A 304 2.52 21.53 2.52
CA LEU A 304 1.81 21.85 1.27
C LEU A 304 2.77 22.24 0.14
N VAL A 305 3.89 22.90 0.46
CA VAL A 305 4.88 23.29 -0.55
C VAL A 305 5.52 22.06 -1.18
N ASP A 306 6.05 21.15 -0.37
CA ASP A 306 6.70 19.94 -0.88
C ASP A 306 5.73 19.06 -1.66
N PHE A 307 4.51 18.92 -1.14
CA PHE A 307 3.47 18.12 -1.78
C PHE A 307 2.98 18.68 -3.13
N LEU A 308 2.71 19.98 -3.21
CA LEU A 308 2.32 20.64 -4.46
C LEU A 308 3.48 20.68 -5.45
N ASN A 309 4.72 20.84 -4.98
CA ASN A 309 5.91 20.78 -5.83
C ASN A 309 6.05 19.39 -6.46
N LEU A 310 5.93 18.32 -5.65
CA LEU A 310 5.95 16.95 -6.16
C LEU A 310 4.87 16.73 -7.22
N THR A 311 3.63 17.16 -6.95
CA THR A 311 2.52 16.99 -7.90
C THR A 311 2.77 17.77 -9.19
N ALA A 312 3.37 18.97 -9.13
CA ALA A 312 3.72 19.78 -10.29
C ALA A 312 4.88 19.18 -11.13
N SER A 313 5.71 18.33 -10.52
CA SER A 313 6.78 17.59 -11.20
C SER A 313 6.27 16.44 -12.08
N PHE A 314 5.04 15.98 -11.85
CA PHE A 314 4.37 15.01 -12.72
C PHE A 314 3.44 15.70 -13.71
N ARG A 315 3.10 15.00 -14.81
CA ARG A 315 2.10 15.46 -15.77
C ARG A 315 0.71 15.10 -15.26
N PRO A 316 -0.18 16.06 -14.92
CA PRO A 316 -1.56 15.72 -14.59
C PRO A 316 -2.25 15.17 -15.84
N ALA A 317 -2.96 14.04 -15.70
CA ALA A 317 -3.70 13.41 -16.79
C ALA A 317 -4.70 14.41 -17.44
N GLY A 318 -4.81 14.39 -18.77
CA GLY A 318 -5.79 15.20 -19.52
C GLY A 318 -5.37 16.64 -19.87
N ARG A 319 -4.10 17.04 -19.64
CA ARG A 319 -3.62 18.40 -19.97
C ARG A 319 -2.98 18.50 -21.36
N LYS A 320 -3.15 19.67 -21.98
CA LYS A 320 -2.61 20.01 -23.32
C LYS A 320 -1.12 20.34 -23.32
N SER A 321 -0.56 20.82 -22.21
CA SER A 321 0.88 21.12 -22.10
C SER A 321 1.67 19.84 -21.89
N SER A 322 2.71 19.64 -22.71
CA SER A 322 3.56 18.45 -22.67
C SER A 322 4.72 18.56 -21.67
N ALA A 323 5.01 19.72 -21.10
CA ALA A 323 6.16 19.92 -20.21
C ALA A 323 5.76 19.92 -18.73
N THR A 324 6.58 19.28 -17.88
CA THR A 324 6.45 19.32 -16.41
C THR A 324 6.90 20.67 -15.87
N PHE A 325 6.53 21.01 -14.63
CA PHE A 325 6.94 22.28 -14.03
C PHE A 325 8.48 22.43 -13.95
N PRO A 326 9.25 21.43 -13.49
CA PRO A 326 10.72 21.49 -13.54
C PRO A 326 11.27 21.64 -14.96
N ALA A 327 10.66 21.02 -15.96
CA ALA A 327 11.11 21.16 -17.35
C ALA A 327 10.93 22.58 -17.89
N LEU A 328 9.84 23.26 -17.51
CA LEU A 328 9.60 24.66 -17.87
C LEU A 328 10.57 25.60 -17.16
N VAL A 329 10.86 25.35 -15.88
CA VAL A 329 11.86 26.12 -15.13
C VAL A 329 13.26 25.92 -15.70
N ALA A 330 13.65 24.67 -15.98
CA ALA A 330 14.91 24.33 -16.62
C ALA A 330 15.08 25.07 -17.95
N ALA A 331 14.07 25.03 -18.83
CA ALA A 331 14.11 25.74 -20.10
C ALA A 331 14.27 27.27 -19.91
N GLY A 332 13.60 27.84 -18.89
CA GLY A 332 13.68 29.26 -18.56
C GLY A 332 15.09 29.72 -18.11
N VAL A 333 15.81 28.88 -17.38
CA VAL A 333 17.22 29.12 -17.00
C VAL A 333 18.23 28.66 -18.05
N GLY A 334 17.76 28.07 -19.16
CA GLY A 334 18.60 27.66 -20.31
C GLY A 334 19.13 26.23 -20.25
N TYR A 335 18.48 25.33 -19.51
CA TYR A 335 18.84 23.92 -19.39
C TYR A 335 17.85 23.01 -20.11
N ASP A 336 18.36 21.88 -20.62
CA ASP A 336 17.54 20.77 -21.11
C ASP A 336 17.31 19.78 -19.97
N TYR A 337 16.08 19.75 -19.44
CA TYR A 337 15.72 18.90 -18.32
C TYR A 337 15.85 17.40 -18.60
N ALA A 338 15.63 16.96 -19.85
CA ALA A 338 15.79 15.55 -20.20
C ALA A 338 17.27 15.16 -20.17
N ALA A 339 18.13 15.99 -20.78
CA ALA A 339 19.58 15.78 -20.76
C ALA A 339 20.16 15.86 -19.34
N LEU A 340 19.62 16.71 -18.47
CA LEU A 340 20.01 16.76 -17.06
C LEU A 340 19.76 15.40 -16.37
N ARG A 341 18.55 14.84 -16.53
CA ARG A 341 18.17 13.56 -15.91
C ARG A 341 19.07 12.39 -16.30
N GLU A 342 19.59 12.39 -17.52
CA GLU A 342 20.52 11.35 -17.98
C GLU A 342 21.92 11.51 -17.37
N ARG A 343 22.32 12.75 -17.03
CA ARG A 343 23.67 13.08 -16.56
C ARG A 343 23.80 13.13 -15.04
N ILE A 344 22.71 13.37 -14.29
CA ILE A 344 22.78 13.57 -12.82
C ILE A 344 23.43 12.39 -12.06
N ALA A 345 23.44 11.19 -12.64
CA ALA A 345 24.00 9.98 -12.03
C ALA A 345 25.53 10.06 -11.82
N SER A 346 26.24 10.83 -12.65
CA SER A 346 27.71 10.87 -12.63
C SER A 346 28.30 12.27 -12.86
N ASP A 347 27.50 13.27 -13.19
CA ASP A 347 27.97 14.60 -13.56
C ASP A 347 27.62 15.64 -12.48
N THR A 348 28.66 16.20 -11.85
CA THR A 348 28.53 17.18 -10.78
C THR A 348 27.96 18.53 -11.25
N THR A 349 28.21 18.92 -12.51
CA THR A 349 27.61 20.14 -13.07
C THR A 349 26.12 19.95 -13.31
N ALA A 350 25.72 18.80 -13.84
CA ALA A 350 24.31 18.47 -14.02
C ALA A 350 23.57 18.40 -12.68
N GLN A 351 24.22 17.88 -11.62
CA GLN A 351 23.67 17.88 -10.27
C GLN A 351 23.45 19.30 -9.71
N GLU A 352 24.34 20.25 -9.99
CA GLU A 352 24.16 21.62 -9.52
C GLU A 352 23.03 22.34 -10.28
N GLN A 353 22.97 22.14 -11.60
CA GLN A 353 21.88 22.63 -12.44
C GLN A 353 20.52 22.05 -12.00
N TRP A 354 20.49 20.76 -11.64
CA TRP A 354 19.32 20.11 -11.06
C TRP A 354 18.87 20.79 -9.76
N ARG A 355 19.78 21.00 -8.80
CA ARG A 355 19.47 21.67 -7.53
C ARG A 355 18.97 23.09 -7.74
N GLN A 356 19.52 23.82 -8.70
CA GLN A 356 19.04 25.16 -9.04
C GLN A 356 17.58 25.13 -9.51
N VAL A 357 17.25 24.20 -10.42
CA VAL A 357 15.88 24.03 -10.92
C VAL A 357 14.93 23.67 -9.79
N GLU A 358 15.28 22.68 -8.95
CA GLU A 358 14.46 22.26 -7.81
C GLU A 358 14.25 23.39 -6.80
N THR A 359 15.29 24.17 -6.51
CA THR A 359 15.20 25.33 -5.62
C THR A 359 14.20 26.35 -6.18
N ILE A 360 14.34 26.75 -7.45
CA ILE A 360 13.43 27.71 -8.07
C ILE A 360 11.98 27.18 -8.06
N CYS A 361 11.77 25.89 -8.35
CA CYS A 361 10.44 25.28 -8.33
C CYS A 361 9.80 25.38 -6.92
N LYS A 362 10.51 24.93 -5.89
CA LYS A 362 10.03 24.98 -4.50
C LYS A 362 9.73 26.38 -4.01
N GLU A 363 10.59 27.34 -4.31
CA GLU A 363 10.44 28.74 -3.92
C GLU A 363 9.20 29.38 -4.58
N ALA A 364 8.97 29.09 -5.87
CA ALA A 364 7.76 29.53 -6.57
C ALA A 364 6.49 28.93 -5.96
N ILE A 365 6.50 27.64 -5.63
CA ILE A 365 5.38 26.97 -4.94
C ILE A 365 5.17 27.56 -3.54
N ARG A 366 6.24 27.89 -2.81
CA ARG A 366 6.11 28.56 -1.51
C ARG A 366 5.45 29.92 -1.64
N HIS A 367 5.87 30.74 -2.60
CA HIS A 367 5.18 32.00 -2.89
C HIS A 367 3.71 31.78 -3.22
N PHE A 368 3.36 30.72 -3.94
CA PHE A 368 1.98 30.37 -4.24
C PHE A 368 1.19 29.97 -2.98
N VAL A 369 1.73 29.11 -2.13
CA VAL A 369 1.04 28.59 -0.92
C VAL A 369 0.85 29.67 0.15
N GLU A 370 1.88 30.46 0.43
CA GLU A 370 1.89 31.44 1.53
C GLU A 370 1.12 32.72 1.20
N SER A 371 0.84 32.96 -0.08
CA SER A 371 0.11 34.16 -0.52
C SER A 371 -1.41 34.03 -0.33
N ALA A 372 -2.07 35.19 -0.17
CA ALA A 372 -3.53 35.27 -0.14
C ALA A 372 -4.12 34.79 -1.48
N HIS A 373 -5.29 34.12 -1.44
CA HIS A 373 -5.91 33.45 -2.59
C HIS A 373 -5.90 34.27 -3.90
N GLY A 374 -6.20 35.57 -3.84
CA GLY A 374 -6.23 36.45 -5.02
C GLY A 374 -4.88 36.88 -5.58
N ASP A 375 -3.78 36.68 -4.84
CA ASP A 375 -2.42 37.15 -5.19
C ASP A 375 -1.43 35.99 -5.45
N ARG A 376 -1.82 34.74 -5.17
CA ARG A 376 -0.94 33.54 -5.28
C ARG A 376 -0.23 33.42 -6.62
N GLN A 377 -1.00 33.52 -7.71
CA GLN A 377 -0.48 33.39 -9.06
C GLN A 377 0.47 34.54 -9.40
N HIS A 378 0.10 35.77 -9.03
CA HIS A 378 0.87 36.95 -9.33
C HIS A 378 2.25 36.92 -8.64
N ARG A 379 2.30 36.52 -7.37
CA ARG A 379 3.55 36.41 -6.59
C ARG A 379 4.47 35.32 -7.15
N ALA A 380 3.93 34.14 -7.47
CA ALA A 380 4.71 33.05 -8.04
C ALA A 380 5.24 33.41 -9.45
N ASP A 381 4.41 34.02 -10.30
CA ASP A 381 4.82 34.45 -11.65
C ASP A 381 5.87 35.57 -11.59
N HIS A 382 5.76 36.50 -10.63
CA HIS A 382 6.78 37.53 -10.43
C HIS A 382 8.13 36.92 -10.10
N TYR A 383 8.17 35.99 -9.15
CA TYR A 383 9.40 35.29 -8.77
C TYR A 383 10.00 34.51 -9.95
N LEU A 384 9.18 33.76 -10.70
CA LEU A 384 9.64 32.98 -11.85
C LEU A 384 10.12 33.84 -13.01
N ARG A 385 9.53 35.03 -13.21
CA ARG A 385 10.01 35.99 -14.19
C ARG A 385 11.42 36.48 -13.86
N GLU A 386 11.68 36.77 -12.59
CA GLU A 386 12.98 37.27 -12.14
C GLU A 386 14.07 36.19 -12.14
N THR A 387 13.72 34.98 -11.72
CA THR A 387 14.68 33.88 -11.47
C THR A 387 14.85 32.93 -12.65
N ALA A 388 13.78 32.66 -13.40
CA ALA A 388 13.77 31.70 -14.51
C ALA A 388 13.30 32.31 -15.84
N ARG A 389 13.13 33.64 -15.93
CA ARG A 389 12.72 34.34 -17.17
C ARG A 389 11.42 33.81 -17.79
N ILE A 390 10.56 33.19 -16.98
CA ILE A 390 9.25 32.72 -17.42
C ILE A 390 8.29 33.92 -17.46
N ALA A 391 7.62 34.13 -18.60
CA ALA A 391 6.66 35.21 -18.72
C ALA A 391 5.41 34.95 -17.85
N PRO A 392 4.89 35.97 -17.14
CA PRO A 392 3.63 35.83 -16.39
C PRO A 392 2.50 35.28 -17.27
N GLY A 393 1.68 34.38 -16.73
CA GLY A 393 0.61 33.70 -17.45
C GLY A 393 1.03 32.45 -18.23
N THR A 394 2.33 32.18 -18.41
CA THR A 394 2.81 30.93 -19.08
C THR A 394 2.33 29.68 -18.35
N LEU A 395 2.25 29.74 -17.01
CA LEU A 395 1.86 28.64 -16.13
C LEU A 395 0.40 28.71 -15.66
N HIS A 396 -0.45 29.49 -16.33
CA HIS A 396 -1.83 29.73 -15.88
C HIS A 396 -2.61 28.44 -15.57
N ASP A 397 -2.60 27.47 -16.49
CA ASP A 397 -3.29 26.19 -16.30
C ASP A 397 -2.71 25.40 -15.12
N MET A 398 -1.40 25.47 -14.87
CA MET A 398 -0.74 24.86 -13.71
C MET A 398 -1.23 25.50 -12.42
N TRP A 399 -1.27 26.83 -12.36
CA TRP A 399 -1.75 27.54 -11.18
C TRP A 399 -3.23 27.35 -10.88
N LEU A 400 -4.07 27.21 -11.91
CA LEU A 400 -5.48 26.83 -11.72
C LEU A 400 -5.61 25.46 -11.07
N PHE A 401 -4.81 24.49 -11.52
CA PHE A 401 -4.81 23.15 -10.93
C PHE A 401 -4.29 23.10 -9.52
N LEU A 402 -3.12 23.69 -9.26
CA LEU A 402 -2.55 23.73 -7.91
C LEU A 402 -3.44 24.54 -6.96
N GLY A 403 -4.15 25.56 -7.46
CA GLY A 403 -5.15 26.31 -6.69
C GLY A 403 -6.35 25.47 -6.29
N ASP A 404 -6.93 24.72 -7.23
CA ASP A 404 -8.03 23.78 -6.95
C ASP A 404 -7.59 22.67 -5.99
N LEU A 405 -6.39 22.10 -6.22
CA LEU A 405 -5.81 21.07 -5.36
C LEU A 405 -5.58 21.57 -3.93
N LEU A 406 -4.98 22.75 -3.78
CA LEU A 406 -4.77 23.40 -2.49
C LEU A 406 -6.10 23.70 -1.78
N ALA A 407 -7.12 24.16 -2.51
CA ALA A 407 -8.44 24.40 -1.94
C ALA A 407 -9.07 23.10 -1.39
N LYS A 408 -8.94 21.98 -2.12
CA LYS A 408 -9.45 20.68 -1.71
C LYS A 408 -8.67 20.08 -0.54
N LEU A 409 -7.34 20.24 -0.50
CA LEU A 409 -6.49 19.82 0.63
C LEU A 409 -6.86 20.54 1.94
N LEU A 410 -7.26 21.81 1.84
CA LEU A 410 -7.64 22.62 3.00
C LEU A 410 -9.11 22.42 3.42
N ALA A 411 -9.90 21.64 2.68
CA ALA A 411 -11.32 21.47 2.95
C ALA A 411 -11.55 20.50 4.14
N PRO A 412 -12.31 20.89 5.18
CA PRO A 412 -12.52 20.06 6.38
C PRO A 412 -13.62 19.01 6.17
N GLN A 413 -13.56 18.23 5.09
CA GLN A 413 -14.65 17.34 4.67
C GLN A 413 -14.67 15.99 5.39
N GLU A 414 -13.56 15.53 5.97
CA GLU A 414 -13.44 14.19 6.56
C GLU A 414 -14.48 13.95 7.66
N VAL A 415 -14.51 14.82 8.67
CA VAL A 415 -15.46 14.72 9.79
C VAL A 415 -16.89 15.02 9.34
N GLN A 416 -17.06 15.97 8.43
CA GLN A 416 -18.38 16.34 7.90
C GLN A 416 -19.01 15.21 7.09
N GLY A 417 -18.19 14.45 6.35
CA GLY A 417 -18.61 13.26 5.62
C GLY A 417 -19.19 12.21 6.57
N LEU A 418 -18.50 11.89 7.66
CA LEU A 418 -19.02 10.96 8.65
C LEU A 418 -20.32 11.47 9.30
N LEU A 419 -20.37 12.73 9.73
CA LEU A 419 -21.58 13.31 10.34
C LEU A 419 -22.77 13.29 9.38
N HIS A 420 -22.55 13.55 8.09
CA HIS A 420 -23.57 13.41 7.06
C HIS A 420 -24.06 11.96 6.95
N GLY A 421 -23.15 10.99 6.98
CA GLY A 421 -23.47 9.56 6.93
C GLY A 421 -24.26 9.08 8.14
N LEU A 422 -23.86 9.49 9.35
CA LEU A 422 -24.57 9.14 10.59
C LEU A 422 -26.01 9.68 10.63
N ARG A 423 -26.32 10.73 9.86
CA ARG A 423 -27.68 11.26 9.66
C ARG A 423 -28.47 10.53 8.56
N GLY A 424 -27.93 9.46 7.98
CA GLY A 424 -28.52 8.75 6.85
C GLY A 424 -28.32 9.44 5.49
N GLY A 425 -27.37 10.37 5.40
CA GLY A 425 -27.04 11.09 4.17
C GLY A 425 -26.23 10.25 3.17
N PHE A 426 -26.36 10.56 1.88
CA PHE A 426 -25.60 9.91 0.82
C PHE A 426 -24.18 10.47 0.73
N ILE A 427 -23.19 9.65 1.10
CA ILE A 427 -21.77 10.00 0.98
C ILE A 427 -21.35 9.91 -0.49
N GLN A 428 -20.85 11.02 -1.03
CA GLN A 428 -20.36 11.08 -2.42
C GLN A 428 -19.23 10.07 -2.66
N PRO A 429 -19.21 9.37 -3.80
CA PRO A 429 -18.13 8.46 -4.12
C PRO A 429 -16.81 9.21 -4.42
N SER A 430 -15.69 8.53 -4.20
CA SER A 430 -14.34 9.02 -4.52
C SER A 430 -13.49 7.89 -5.08
N PRO A 431 -12.63 8.13 -6.07
CA PRO A 431 -11.57 7.17 -6.37
C PRO A 431 -10.66 7.04 -5.13
N SER A 432 -9.92 5.93 -5.10
CA SER A 432 -8.89 5.66 -4.09
C SER A 432 -7.56 5.40 -4.79
N ASN A 433 -6.59 6.25 -4.49
CA ASN A 433 -5.26 6.27 -5.09
C ASN A 433 -4.35 7.19 -4.27
N ASP A 434 -3.09 7.30 -4.67
CA ASP A 434 -2.20 8.37 -4.22
C ASP A 434 -2.58 9.67 -4.92
N VAL A 435 -2.56 10.78 -4.19
CA VAL A 435 -2.97 12.09 -4.72
C VAL A 435 -2.10 12.53 -5.90
N VAL A 436 -0.82 12.14 -5.88
CA VAL A 436 0.15 12.45 -6.95
C VAL A 436 -0.23 11.74 -8.25
N ARG A 437 -0.75 10.51 -8.17
CA ARG A 437 -1.18 9.73 -9.33
C ARG A 437 -2.57 10.16 -9.80
N ASP A 438 -3.52 10.30 -8.88
CA ASP A 438 -4.88 10.74 -9.15
C ASP A 438 -5.34 11.84 -8.17
N PRO A 439 -5.23 13.12 -8.56
CA PRO A 439 -5.73 14.23 -7.76
C PRO A 439 -7.26 14.21 -7.53
N GLY A 440 -8.00 13.40 -8.30
CA GLY A 440 -9.44 13.22 -8.18
C GLY A 440 -9.88 12.58 -6.86
N VAL A 441 -8.94 12.03 -6.09
CA VAL A 441 -9.17 11.53 -4.73
C VAL A 441 -9.53 12.64 -3.75
N LEU A 442 -9.17 13.90 -4.07
CA LEU A 442 -9.50 15.07 -3.25
C LEU A 442 -10.80 15.76 -3.69
N PRO A 443 -11.58 16.32 -2.75
CA PRO A 443 -11.36 16.32 -1.30
C PRO A 443 -11.60 14.95 -0.67
N THR A 444 -10.99 14.70 0.50
CA THR A 444 -11.29 13.53 1.34
C THR A 444 -12.65 13.67 2.04
N GLY A 445 -13.05 12.69 2.87
CA GLY A 445 -14.38 12.64 3.47
C GLY A 445 -15.46 12.00 2.59
N ARG A 446 -15.04 11.21 1.60
CA ARG A 446 -15.89 10.60 0.57
C ARG A 446 -15.81 9.07 0.57
N ASN A 447 -16.77 8.43 -0.08
CA ASN A 447 -16.91 6.98 -0.14
C ASN A 447 -16.03 6.36 -1.21
N VAL A 448 -14.90 5.79 -0.78
CA VAL A 448 -13.87 5.32 -1.71
C VAL A 448 -14.32 4.13 -2.55
N TYR A 449 -13.96 4.13 -3.83
CA TYR A 449 -14.06 2.99 -4.74
C TYR A 449 -12.70 2.76 -5.41
N SER A 450 -12.51 1.56 -5.98
CA SER A 450 -11.28 1.19 -6.68
C SER A 450 -11.38 1.51 -8.18
N LEU A 451 -11.43 0.51 -9.06
CA LEU A 451 -11.56 0.66 -10.51
C LEU A 451 -12.45 -0.43 -11.11
N ASP A 452 -12.75 -0.30 -12.41
CA ASP A 452 -13.42 -1.34 -13.19
C ASP A 452 -12.41 -2.44 -13.60
N PRO A 453 -12.50 -3.66 -13.05
CA PRO A 453 -11.56 -4.74 -13.36
C PRO A 453 -11.64 -5.21 -14.82
N TYR A 454 -12.67 -4.84 -15.59
CA TYR A 454 -12.73 -5.19 -17.02
C TYR A 454 -12.01 -4.17 -17.91
N ARG A 455 -11.49 -3.08 -17.37
CA ARG A 455 -10.79 -2.03 -18.14
C ARG A 455 -9.27 -2.07 -17.98
N VAL A 456 -8.76 -3.09 -17.28
CA VAL A 456 -7.35 -3.21 -16.90
C VAL A 456 -6.75 -4.57 -17.28
N PRO A 457 -5.46 -4.65 -17.68
CA PRO A 457 -4.48 -3.56 -17.73
C PRO A 457 -4.82 -2.47 -18.76
N SER A 458 -4.69 -1.20 -18.37
CA SER A 458 -4.92 -0.10 -19.31
C SER A 458 -3.83 -0.09 -20.39
N MET A 459 -4.09 0.52 -21.55
CA MET A 459 -3.07 0.65 -22.59
C MET A 459 -1.84 1.43 -22.10
N ALA A 460 -2.05 2.43 -21.25
CA ALA A 460 -0.97 3.19 -20.64
C ALA A 460 -0.18 2.32 -19.64
N ALA A 461 -0.85 1.44 -18.88
CA ALA A 461 -0.18 0.47 -18.01
C ALA A 461 0.62 -0.57 -18.82
N MET A 462 0.11 -1.00 -19.98
CA MET A 462 0.84 -1.91 -20.88
C MET A 462 2.14 -1.28 -21.42
N GLU A 463 2.09 -0.03 -21.87
CA GLU A 463 3.26 0.69 -22.36
C GLU A 463 4.30 0.89 -21.24
N ARG A 464 3.86 1.35 -20.06
CA ARG A 464 4.76 1.52 -18.91
C ARG A 464 5.35 0.20 -18.44
N GLY A 465 4.53 -0.84 -18.29
CA GLY A 465 4.95 -2.17 -17.85
C GLY A 465 5.98 -2.80 -18.79
N GLY A 466 5.76 -2.72 -20.10
CA GLY A 466 6.71 -3.24 -21.09
C GLY A 466 8.07 -2.54 -21.04
N ARG A 467 8.08 -1.21 -20.90
CA ARG A 467 9.31 -0.43 -20.72
C ARG A 467 10.04 -0.81 -19.43
N LEU A 468 9.33 -0.90 -18.31
CA LEU A 468 9.93 -1.26 -17.01
C LEU A 468 10.52 -2.68 -17.01
N VAL A 469 9.86 -3.65 -17.66
CA VAL A 469 10.43 -4.99 -17.82
C VAL A 469 11.69 -4.97 -18.68
N ASN A 470 11.73 -4.17 -19.75
CA ASN A 470 12.95 -4.04 -20.55
C ASN A 470 14.10 -3.45 -19.73
N GLU A 471 13.82 -2.44 -18.89
CA GLU A 471 14.81 -1.86 -17.96
C GLU A 471 15.28 -2.90 -16.93
N LEU A 472 14.36 -3.67 -16.33
CA LEU A 472 14.66 -4.76 -15.40
C LEU A 472 15.56 -5.83 -16.04
N LEU A 473 15.17 -6.35 -17.21
CA LEU A 473 15.93 -7.38 -17.91
C LEU A 473 17.30 -6.87 -18.34
N ALA A 474 17.40 -5.63 -18.82
CA ALA A 474 18.68 -5.01 -19.15
C ALA A 474 19.60 -4.91 -17.92
N ARG A 475 19.05 -4.53 -16.76
CA ARG A 475 19.81 -4.50 -15.50
C ARG A 475 20.27 -5.89 -15.07
N LEU A 476 19.39 -6.89 -15.12
CA LEU A 476 19.74 -8.27 -14.77
C LEU A 476 20.82 -8.85 -15.71
N VAL A 477 20.78 -8.52 -17.00
CA VAL A 477 21.85 -8.90 -17.94
C VAL A 477 23.19 -8.27 -17.58
N ILE A 478 23.19 -7.00 -17.14
CA ILE A 478 24.41 -6.33 -16.67
C ILE A 478 24.95 -7.01 -15.41
N ASP A 479 24.07 -7.33 -14.45
CA ASP A 479 24.47 -7.86 -13.15
C ASP A 479 24.85 -9.36 -13.20
N GLN A 480 24.16 -10.15 -14.03
CA GLN A 480 24.29 -11.62 -14.08
C GLN A 480 25.02 -12.12 -15.34
N GLY A 481 25.23 -11.26 -16.34
CA GLY A 481 25.89 -11.58 -17.61
C GLY A 481 25.01 -12.31 -18.64
N SER A 482 23.78 -12.68 -18.29
CA SER A 482 22.84 -13.34 -19.20
C SER A 482 21.39 -12.98 -18.86
N LEU A 483 20.47 -13.27 -19.79
CA LEU A 483 19.04 -13.05 -19.57
C LEU A 483 18.53 -14.08 -18.53
N PRO A 484 17.78 -13.67 -17.50
CA PRO A 484 17.17 -14.61 -16.57
C PRO A 484 16.18 -15.51 -17.32
N GLN A 485 16.16 -16.79 -16.97
CA GLN A 485 15.19 -17.75 -17.48
C GLN A 485 13.86 -17.63 -16.75
N THR A 486 13.88 -17.36 -15.45
CA THR A 486 12.66 -17.17 -14.64
C THR A 486 12.76 -15.97 -13.69
N VAL A 487 11.70 -15.18 -13.61
CA VAL A 487 11.54 -14.11 -12.60
C VAL A 487 10.39 -14.46 -11.65
N ALA A 488 10.64 -14.49 -10.35
CA ALA A 488 9.58 -14.56 -9.35
C ALA A 488 8.96 -13.18 -9.15
N VAL A 489 7.66 -13.04 -9.37
CA VAL A 489 6.93 -11.76 -9.30
C VAL A 489 5.84 -11.84 -8.24
N VAL A 490 5.79 -10.85 -7.35
CA VAL A 490 4.65 -10.67 -6.43
C VAL A 490 3.71 -9.60 -6.97
N LEU A 491 2.40 -9.91 -7.01
CA LEU A 491 1.37 -8.95 -7.38
C LEU A 491 0.47 -8.62 -6.19
N TRP A 492 0.43 -7.34 -5.84
CA TRP A 492 -0.44 -6.81 -4.79
C TRP A 492 -1.70 -6.19 -5.39
N GLY A 493 -2.80 -6.25 -4.63
CA GLY A 493 -4.02 -5.57 -5.04
C GLY A 493 -3.85 -4.06 -5.02
N SER A 494 -3.09 -3.51 -4.07
CA SER A 494 -2.96 -2.07 -3.87
C SER A 494 -2.27 -1.39 -5.06
N ASP A 495 -1.06 -1.82 -5.41
CA ASP A 495 -0.28 -1.20 -6.49
C ASP A 495 -0.98 -1.36 -7.85
N ASN A 496 -1.59 -2.53 -8.11
CA ASN A 496 -2.29 -2.80 -9.36
C ASN A 496 -3.60 -1.99 -9.48
N LEU A 497 -4.32 -1.75 -8.39
CA LEU A 497 -5.50 -0.87 -8.42
C LEU A 497 -5.11 0.60 -8.57
N LYS A 498 -3.93 1.02 -8.07
CA LYS A 498 -3.42 2.39 -8.24
C LYS A 498 -2.84 2.67 -9.62
N SER A 499 -2.21 1.66 -10.22
CA SER A 499 -1.44 1.76 -11.47
C SER A 499 -2.18 1.27 -12.71
N GLU A 500 -3.47 0.94 -12.58
CA GLU A 500 -4.29 0.33 -13.64
C GLU A 500 -3.71 -1.01 -14.16
N CYS A 501 -3.21 -1.82 -13.23
CA CYS A 501 -2.59 -3.13 -13.40
C CYS A 501 -1.26 -3.13 -14.19
N GLU A 502 -0.35 -2.21 -13.83
CA GLU A 502 1.02 -2.20 -14.37
C GLU A 502 1.80 -3.49 -14.04
N GLY A 503 1.62 -4.07 -12.85
CA GLY A 503 2.23 -5.34 -12.48
C GLY A 503 1.77 -6.50 -13.36
N VAL A 504 0.47 -6.58 -13.65
CA VAL A 504 -0.08 -7.56 -14.62
C VAL A 504 0.52 -7.34 -16.01
N ALA A 505 0.64 -6.09 -16.45
CA ALA A 505 1.26 -5.76 -17.73
C ALA A 505 2.73 -6.22 -17.82
N GLN A 506 3.50 -6.05 -16.73
CA GLN A 506 4.89 -6.52 -16.65
C GLN A 506 4.96 -8.06 -16.80
N VAL A 507 4.10 -8.80 -16.11
CA VAL A 507 4.04 -10.27 -16.22
C VAL A 507 3.66 -10.71 -17.64
N LEU A 508 2.64 -10.09 -18.23
CA LEU A 508 2.28 -10.38 -19.63
C LEU A 508 3.46 -10.09 -20.56
N TRP A 509 4.20 -9.01 -20.33
CA TRP A 509 5.38 -8.69 -21.13
C TRP A 509 6.50 -9.72 -20.97
N LEU A 510 6.78 -10.23 -19.76
CA LEU A 510 7.77 -11.30 -19.54
C LEU A 510 7.50 -12.53 -20.42
N PHE A 511 6.24 -13.01 -20.40
CA PHE A 511 5.76 -14.09 -21.28
C PHE A 511 5.71 -13.72 -22.76
N GLY A 512 5.83 -12.43 -23.10
CA GLY A 512 5.68 -11.92 -24.46
C GLY A 512 4.23 -12.02 -24.93
N ALA A 513 3.28 -11.60 -24.10
CA ALA A 513 1.85 -11.59 -24.37
C ALA A 513 1.29 -10.16 -24.32
N ARG A 514 0.16 -9.94 -25.00
CA ARG A 514 -0.59 -8.67 -24.99
C ARG A 514 -2.08 -8.93 -24.73
N PRO A 515 -2.78 -8.04 -24.00
CA PRO A 515 -4.21 -8.14 -23.82
C PRO A 515 -4.97 -7.91 -25.14
N LEU A 516 -6.12 -8.55 -25.26
CA LEU A 516 -7.11 -8.35 -26.31
C LEU A 516 -8.30 -7.60 -25.73
N ILE A 517 -8.71 -6.55 -26.44
CA ILE A 517 -9.80 -5.67 -26.05
C ILE A 517 -10.99 -5.97 -26.97
N ASP A 518 -12.15 -6.21 -26.38
CA ASP A 518 -13.40 -6.44 -27.12
C ASP A 518 -14.01 -5.13 -27.67
N GLU A 519 -15.12 -5.25 -28.40
CA GLU A 519 -15.81 -4.10 -29.00
C GLU A 519 -16.37 -3.10 -27.96
N LEU A 520 -16.60 -3.54 -26.72
CA LEU A 520 -17.08 -2.71 -25.61
C LEU A 520 -15.92 -2.03 -24.87
N GLY A 521 -14.68 -2.35 -25.25
CA GLY A 521 -13.44 -1.85 -24.64
C GLY A 521 -13.04 -2.62 -23.39
N SER A 522 -13.56 -3.83 -23.18
CA SER A 522 -13.22 -4.69 -22.05
C SER A 522 -12.02 -5.58 -22.39
N VAL A 523 -11.10 -5.73 -21.44
CA VAL A 523 -9.96 -6.63 -21.53
C VAL A 523 -10.43 -8.03 -21.14
N THR A 524 -10.66 -8.88 -22.12
CA THR A 524 -11.28 -10.20 -21.92
C THR A 524 -10.35 -11.36 -22.22
N ASP A 525 -9.28 -11.12 -22.98
CA ASP A 525 -8.39 -12.18 -23.44
C ASP A 525 -6.94 -11.70 -23.62
N VAL A 526 -6.02 -12.61 -23.97
CA VAL A 526 -4.62 -12.38 -24.26
C VAL A 526 -4.17 -13.14 -25.52
N SER A 527 -3.15 -12.62 -26.18
CA SER A 527 -2.47 -13.29 -27.30
C SER A 527 -0.96 -13.16 -27.17
N LEU A 528 -0.21 -14.10 -27.75
CA LEU A 528 1.24 -14.01 -27.80
C LEU A 528 1.71 -12.97 -28.82
N ILE A 529 2.70 -12.19 -28.43
CA ILE A 529 3.55 -11.38 -29.30
C ILE A 529 4.48 -12.34 -30.04
N PRO A 530 4.57 -12.29 -31.39
CA PRO A 530 5.55 -13.09 -32.13
C PRO A 530 6.99 -12.82 -31.68
N LEU A 531 7.84 -13.84 -31.61
CA LEU A 531 9.24 -13.68 -31.16
C LEU A 531 10.02 -12.62 -31.95
N ALA A 532 9.76 -12.49 -33.25
CA ALA A 532 10.37 -11.47 -34.09
C ALA A 532 10.01 -10.03 -33.69
N GLU A 533 8.80 -9.82 -33.17
CA GLU A 533 8.35 -8.54 -32.61
C GLU A 533 8.85 -8.36 -31.17
N LEU A 534 8.86 -9.44 -30.37
CA LEU A 534 9.33 -9.42 -28.99
C LEU A 534 10.84 -9.11 -28.88
N GLY A 535 11.63 -9.55 -29.86
CA GLY A 535 13.06 -9.24 -29.96
C GLY A 535 13.96 -9.95 -28.95
N ARG A 536 13.42 -10.89 -28.16
CA ARG A 536 14.12 -11.67 -27.14
C ARG A 536 13.39 -13.00 -26.86
N PRO A 537 14.02 -13.95 -26.15
CA PRO A 537 13.32 -15.09 -25.59
C PRO A 537 12.14 -14.69 -24.67
N ARG A 538 11.13 -15.56 -24.59
CA ARG A 538 10.10 -15.47 -23.55
C ARG A 538 10.74 -15.86 -22.22
N VAL A 539 10.58 -14.99 -21.23
CA VAL A 539 11.08 -15.20 -19.87
C VAL A 539 9.95 -15.83 -19.05
N ASP A 540 10.25 -16.92 -18.35
CA ASP A 540 9.29 -17.55 -17.44
C ASP A 540 9.06 -16.68 -16.20
N ALA A 541 7.90 -16.83 -15.57
CA ALA A 541 7.56 -16.04 -14.41
C ALA A 541 6.77 -16.86 -13.40
N VAL A 542 7.22 -16.88 -12.14
CA VAL A 542 6.46 -17.47 -11.03
C VAL A 542 5.73 -16.35 -10.32
N VAL A 543 4.41 -16.30 -10.48
CA VAL A 543 3.59 -15.18 -10.04
C VAL A 543 2.88 -15.55 -8.75
N THR A 544 3.28 -14.94 -7.63
CA THR A 544 2.56 -15.08 -6.36
C THR A 544 1.65 -13.87 -6.18
N VAL A 545 0.34 -14.08 -6.13
CA VAL A 545 -0.63 -12.99 -5.92
C VAL A 545 -1.15 -13.02 -4.48
N SER A 546 -1.38 -11.84 -3.90
CA SER A 546 -1.99 -11.76 -2.58
C SER A 546 -3.44 -12.26 -2.58
N GLY A 547 -3.95 -12.70 -1.41
CA GLY A 547 -5.36 -13.11 -1.30
C GLY A 547 -6.34 -11.98 -1.66
N ILE A 548 -5.95 -10.72 -1.45
CA ILE A 548 -6.74 -9.55 -1.85
C ILE A 548 -6.72 -9.38 -3.37
N PHE A 549 -5.56 -9.55 -4.01
CA PHE A 549 -5.48 -9.54 -5.49
C PHE A 549 -6.42 -10.59 -6.07
N ARG A 550 -6.39 -11.82 -5.52
CA ARG A 550 -7.30 -12.90 -5.95
C ARG A 550 -8.77 -12.53 -5.86
N ASP A 551 -9.16 -11.86 -4.78
CA ASP A 551 -10.57 -11.52 -4.53
C ASP A 551 -11.05 -10.32 -5.38
N LEU A 552 -10.14 -9.44 -5.82
CA LEU A 552 -10.48 -8.20 -6.54
C LEU A 552 -10.21 -8.26 -8.05
N LEU A 553 -9.17 -8.98 -8.47
CA LEU A 553 -8.58 -8.98 -9.82
C LEU A 553 -8.53 -10.40 -10.40
N GLY A 554 -9.52 -11.23 -10.09
CA GLY A 554 -9.59 -12.62 -10.57
C GLY A 554 -9.56 -12.75 -12.11
N ASN A 555 -10.10 -11.78 -12.84
CA ASN A 555 -10.01 -11.74 -14.30
C ASN A 555 -8.56 -11.60 -14.76
N GLN A 556 -7.80 -10.69 -14.16
CA GLN A 556 -6.39 -10.47 -14.49
C GLN A 556 -5.55 -11.73 -14.23
N MET A 557 -5.86 -12.48 -13.17
CA MET A 557 -5.22 -13.77 -12.92
C MET A 557 -5.46 -14.77 -14.05
N GLN A 558 -6.70 -14.85 -14.55
CA GLN A 558 -7.04 -15.72 -15.67
C GLN A 558 -6.30 -15.31 -16.95
N LEU A 559 -6.10 -14.00 -17.18
CA LEU A 559 -5.30 -13.51 -18.30
C LEU A 559 -3.83 -13.94 -18.18
N ILE A 560 -3.23 -13.83 -17.00
CA ILE A 560 -1.84 -14.26 -16.75
C ILE A 560 -1.70 -15.78 -16.93
N ASP A 561 -2.60 -16.54 -16.31
CA ASP A 561 -2.62 -18.00 -16.40
C ASP A 561 -2.75 -18.47 -17.87
N LYS A 562 -3.66 -17.85 -18.62
CA LYS A 562 -3.81 -18.12 -20.06
C LYS A 562 -2.55 -17.74 -20.84
N ALA A 563 -1.89 -16.63 -20.52
CA ALA A 563 -0.65 -16.24 -21.19
C ALA A 563 0.48 -17.25 -20.93
N ALA A 564 0.61 -17.77 -19.70
CA ALA A 564 1.57 -18.81 -19.36
C ALA A 564 1.30 -20.11 -20.16
N HIS A 565 0.03 -20.55 -20.22
CA HIS A 565 -0.37 -21.72 -20.99
C HIS A 565 -0.09 -21.56 -22.50
N LEU A 566 -0.44 -20.41 -23.08
CA LEU A 566 -0.16 -20.12 -24.48
C LEU A 566 1.35 -20.16 -24.76
N ALA A 567 2.17 -19.54 -23.90
CA ALA A 567 3.61 -19.55 -24.05
C ALA A 567 4.19 -20.97 -23.92
N ALA A 568 3.74 -21.77 -22.95
CA ALA A 568 4.20 -23.15 -22.79
C ALA A 568 3.87 -24.05 -23.99
N LEU A 569 2.70 -23.87 -24.60
CA LEU A 569 2.20 -24.67 -25.72
C LEU A 569 2.70 -24.18 -27.09
N ALA A 570 3.26 -22.98 -27.19
CA ALA A 570 3.76 -22.42 -28.44
C ALA A 570 4.82 -23.32 -29.09
N ASP A 571 4.75 -23.49 -30.41
CA ASP A 571 5.75 -24.24 -31.17
C ASP A 571 6.99 -23.37 -31.44
N GLU A 572 7.77 -23.18 -30.39
CA GLU A 572 8.98 -22.34 -30.37
C GLU A 572 10.18 -23.13 -29.81
N PRO A 573 11.42 -22.82 -30.24
CA PRO A 573 12.62 -23.43 -29.69
C PRO A 573 12.76 -23.15 -28.19
N ALA A 574 13.27 -24.13 -27.43
CA ALA A 574 13.42 -24.03 -25.98
C ALA A 574 14.33 -22.88 -25.56
N GLU A 575 15.36 -22.55 -26.36
CA GLU A 575 16.29 -21.45 -26.12
C GLU A 575 15.68 -20.07 -26.36
N GLN A 576 14.49 -20.01 -26.98
CA GLN A 576 13.73 -18.78 -27.23
C GLN A 576 12.44 -18.72 -26.38
N ASN A 577 12.15 -19.76 -25.60
CA ASN A 577 10.94 -19.84 -24.80
C ASN A 577 11.18 -20.65 -23.52
N PHE A 578 11.60 -19.95 -22.47
CA PHE A 578 11.90 -20.57 -21.18
C PHE A 578 10.66 -21.11 -20.48
N VAL A 579 9.48 -20.50 -20.70
CA VAL A 579 8.20 -21.01 -20.18
C VAL A 579 7.96 -22.44 -20.67
N ARG A 580 8.11 -22.67 -21.99
CA ARG A 580 7.98 -23.99 -22.61
C ARG A 580 9.06 -24.96 -22.14
N ALA A 581 10.31 -24.52 -22.12
CA ALA A 581 11.43 -25.35 -21.71
C ALA A 581 11.22 -25.90 -20.28
N HIS A 582 10.83 -25.03 -19.34
CA HIS A 582 10.56 -25.42 -17.96
C HIS A 582 9.30 -26.30 -17.85
N ALA A 583 8.20 -25.91 -18.49
CA ALA A 583 6.94 -26.67 -18.41
C ALA A 583 7.10 -28.11 -18.94
N LEU A 584 7.85 -28.32 -20.03
CA LEU A 584 8.15 -29.67 -20.54
C LEU A 584 9.00 -30.49 -19.56
N ALA A 585 10.04 -29.89 -18.97
CA ALA A 585 10.89 -30.56 -17.99
C ALA A 585 10.10 -30.94 -16.72
N GLN A 586 9.30 -30.00 -16.22
CA GLN A 586 8.46 -30.19 -15.03
C GLN A 586 7.35 -31.22 -15.27
N ALA A 587 6.72 -31.21 -16.44
CA ALA A 587 5.72 -32.22 -16.84
C ALA A 587 6.32 -33.63 -16.86
N ALA A 588 7.52 -33.77 -17.44
CA ALA A 588 8.22 -35.04 -17.50
C ALA A 588 8.65 -35.55 -16.11
N GLU A 589 9.14 -34.65 -15.25
CA GLU A 589 9.59 -35.01 -13.90
C GLU A 589 8.43 -35.38 -12.96
N LEU A 590 7.35 -34.60 -12.99
CA LEU A 590 6.18 -34.79 -12.11
C LEU A 590 5.17 -35.82 -12.66
N GLY A 591 5.29 -36.21 -13.94
CA GLY A 591 4.36 -37.14 -14.58
C GLY A 591 2.96 -36.55 -14.78
N ILE A 592 2.88 -35.25 -15.06
CA ILE A 592 1.63 -34.49 -15.24
C ILE A 592 1.53 -33.91 -16.66
N PRO A 593 0.33 -33.53 -17.13
CA PRO A 593 0.18 -32.81 -18.39
C PRO A 593 0.93 -31.48 -18.40
N ILE A 594 1.39 -31.03 -19.58
CA ILE A 594 2.12 -29.77 -19.72
C ILE A 594 1.27 -28.57 -19.27
N GLU A 595 -0.04 -28.62 -19.47
CA GLU A 595 -0.98 -27.60 -19.02
C GLU A 595 -0.93 -27.47 -17.49
N GLU A 596 -0.87 -28.59 -16.76
CA GLU A 596 -0.74 -28.53 -15.30
C GLU A 596 0.65 -28.04 -14.87
N ALA A 597 1.71 -28.51 -15.54
CA ALA A 597 3.09 -28.10 -15.27
C ALA A 597 3.35 -26.62 -15.58
N ALA A 598 2.59 -26.03 -16.50
CA ALA A 598 2.66 -24.62 -16.89
C ALA A 598 1.87 -23.69 -15.95
N SER A 599 1.34 -24.20 -14.83
CA SER A 599 0.75 -23.34 -13.78
C SER A 599 1.82 -22.40 -13.24
N ARG A 600 1.58 -21.09 -13.37
CA ARG A 600 2.50 -20.03 -12.92
C ARG A 600 1.89 -19.00 -11.99
N VAL A 601 0.57 -19.04 -11.80
CA VAL A 601 -0.16 -18.11 -10.93
C VAL A 601 -0.55 -18.82 -9.65
N PHE A 602 -0.02 -18.35 -8.53
CA PHE A 602 -0.18 -18.95 -7.21
C PHE A 602 -0.76 -17.95 -6.20
N SER A 603 -1.54 -18.43 -5.24
CA SER A 603 -2.11 -17.61 -4.17
C SER A 603 -2.42 -18.43 -2.93
N ASN A 604 -3.04 -17.78 -1.96
CA ASN A 604 -3.67 -18.42 -0.83
C ASN A 604 -4.90 -19.25 -1.23
N ALA A 605 -5.25 -20.24 -0.40
CA ALA A 605 -6.55 -20.90 -0.48
C ALA A 605 -7.70 -19.88 -0.40
N PRO A 606 -8.83 -20.08 -1.10
CA PRO A 606 -9.98 -19.18 -1.02
C PRO A 606 -10.39 -18.87 0.43
N GLY A 607 -10.57 -17.58 0.75
CA GLY A 607 -10.90 -17.14 2.11
C GLY A 607 -9.70 -17.02 3.07
N SER A 608 -8.51 -17.43 2.65
CA SER A 608 -7.24 -17.18 3.37
C SER A 608 -6.46 -16.02 2.75
N TYR A 609 -5.64 -15.37 3.59
CA TYR A 609 -4.76 -14.24 3.27
C TYR A 609 -3.42 -14.42 3.99
N GLY A 610 -2.34 -13.83 3.45
CA GLY A 610 -0.98 -13.83 4.04
C GLY A 610 -0.24 -15.17 3.95
N ALA A 611 1.09 -15.13 3.91
CA ALA A 611 1.97 -16.30 4.04
C ALA A 611 2.23 -16.68 5.49
N ASN A 612 1.84 -15.83 6.45
CA ASN A 612 2.09 -15.98 7.89
C ASN A 612 3.57 -15.88 8.28
N VAL A 613 4.44 -15.48 7.36
CA VAL A 613 5.85 -15.22 7.63
C VAL A 613 5.97 -14.00 8.54
N ASN A 614 5.19 -12.94 8.28
CA ASN A 614 5.10 -11.77 9.15
C ASN A 614 4.75 -12.13 10.60
N ASN A 615 3.78 -13.02 10.81
CA ASN A 615 3.36 -13.45 12.13
C ASN A 615 4.47 -14.24 12.87
N LEU A 616 5.21 -15.08 12.15
CA LEU A 616 6.37 -15.81 12.72
C LEU A 616 7.47 -14.83 13.13
N VAL A 617 7.75 -13.83 12.29
CA VAL A 617 8.73 -12.77 12.57
C VAL A 617 8.31 -11.94 13.78
N ASP A 618 7.06 -11.47 13.81
CA ASP A 618 6.52 -10.63 14.88
C ASP A 618 6.48 -11.34 16.24
N SER A 619 6.16 -12.64 16.24
CA SER A 619 6.11 -13.44 17.46
C SER A 619 7.48 -13.97 17.90
N GLY A 620 8.49 -13.88 17.04
CA GLY A 620 9.80 -14.51 17.26
C GLY A 620 9.73 -16.03 17.42
N THR A 621 8.75 -16.69 16.80
CA THR A 621 8.49 -18.13 16.95
C THR A 621 9.02 -18.96 15.79
N TRP A 622 10.29 -18.74 15.42
CA TRP A 622 11.00 -19.51 14.41
C TRP A 622 12.48 -19.67 14.80
N ASP A 623 13.07 -20.80 14.42
CA ASP A 623 14.44 -21.21 14.72
C ASP A 623 15.36 -21.09 13.50
N ASP A 624 14.82 -21.35 12.29
CA ASP A 624 15.59 -21.31 11.05
C ASP A 624 14.73 -20.94 9.81
N ASP A 625 15.40 -20.56 8.72
CA ASP A 625 14.79 -20.11 7.47
C ASP A 625 13.87 -21.15 6.81
N THR A 626 14.06 -22.44 7.12
CA THR A 626 13.23 -23.54 6.57
C THR A 626 11.79 -23.40 7.03
N GLN A 627 11.57 -22.97 8.29
CA GLN A 627 10.22 -22.79 8.83
C GLN A 627 9.49 -21.63 8.14
N LEU A 628 10.21 -20.56 7.78
CA LEU A 628 9.65 -19.45 7.01
C LEU A 628 9.28 -19.90 5.59
N GLY A 629 10.17 -20.65 4.94
CA GLY A 629 9.90 -21.25 3.63
C GLY A 629 8.70 -22.21 3.64
N GLU A 630 8.57 -23.02 4.70
CA GLU A 630 7.44 -23.93 4.87
C GLU A 630 6.12 -23.19 5.10
N ALA A 631 6.12 -22.11 5.89
CA ALA A 631 4.94 -21.26 6.07
C ALA A 631 4.49 -20.66 4.73
N PHE A 632 5.42 -20.16 3.93
CA PHE A 632 5.14 -19.66 2.59
C PHE A 632 4.57 -20.77 1.68
N LEU A 633 5.27 -21.90 1.54
CA LEU A 633 4.86 -22.99 0.64
C LEU A 633 3.53 -23.61 1.04
N SER A 634 3.26 -23.80 2.32
CA SER A 634 2.00 -24.37 2.80
C SER A 634 0.79 -23.47 2.52
N ARG A 635 1.00 -22.14 2.51
CA ARG A 635 -0.09 -21.17 2.37
C ARG A 635 -0.23 -20.55 1.00
N LYS A 636 0.82 -20.50 0.18
CA LYS A 636 0.84 -19.84 -1.14
C LYS A 636 0.78 -20.82 -2.32
N SER A 637 0.76 -22.12 -2.07
CA SER A 637 0.82 -23.16 -3.11
C SER A 637 -0.51 -23.51 -3.79
N PHE A 638 -1.47 -22.59 -3.85
CA PHE A 638 -2.73 -22.84 -4.55
C PHE A 638 -2.67 -22.23 -5.94
N SER A 639 -3.13 -22.92 -6.97
CA SER A 639 -3.20 -22.42 -8.35
C SER A 639 -4.60 -22.58 -8.94
N LEU A 640 -4.84 -21.93 -10.09
CA LEU A 640 -6.09 -22.04 -10.82
C LEU A 640 -6.16 -23.38 -11.57
N GLY A 641 -7.24 -24.13 -11.37
CA GLY A 641 -7.56 -25.32 -12.15
C GLY A 641 -8.34 -25.01 -13.44
N PRO A 642 -8.56 -26.00 -14.32
CA PRO A 642 -9.20 -25.82 -15.65
C PRO A 642 -10.61 -25.19 -15.63
N ASN A 643 -11.32 -25.28 -14.50
CA ASN A 643 -12.66 -24.73 -14.32
C ASN A 643 -12.68 -23.45 -13.45
N GLY A 644 -11.53 -22.80 -13.26
CA GLY A 644 -11.38 -21.65 -12.37
C GLY A 644 -11.42 -21.97 -10.87
N GLN A 645 -11.42 -23.26 -10.51
CA GLN A 645 -11.38 -23.70 -9.12
C GLN A 645 -9.95 -23.69 -8.59
N TRP A 646 -9.77 -23.19 -7.37
CA TRP A 646 -8.49 -23.19 -6.69
C TRP A 646 -8.15 -24.59 -6.16
N ARG A 647 -6.95 -25.10 -6.46
CA ARG A 647 -6.44 -26.37 -5.93
C ARG A 647 -5.03 -26.22 -5.38
N GLU A 648 -4.69 -27.05 -4.40
CA GLU A 648 -3.33 -27.15 -3.89
C GLU A 648 -2.42 -27.74 -5.00
N SER A 649 -1.28 -27.11 -5.24
CA SER A 649 -0.34 -27.40 -6.34
C SER A 649 1.10 -27.17 -5.90
N ARG A 650 1.41 -27.58 -4.67
CA ARG A 650 2.72 -27.41 -4.02
C ARG A 650 3.89 -27.94 -4.81
N ALA A 651 3.80 -29.16 -5.34
CA ALA A 651 4.88 -29.75 -6.12
C ALA A 651 5.22 -28.92 -7.36
N VAL A 652 4.21 -28.34 -8.03
CA VAL A 652 4.43 -27.47 -9.20
C VAL A 652 5.08 -26.15 -8.76
N LEU A 653 4.61 -25.55 -7.66
CA LEU A 653 5.21 -24.32 -7.11
C LEU A 653 6.70 -24.54 -6.75
N GLU A 654 7.02 -25.61 -6.03
CA GLU A 654 8.41 -25.91 -5.63
C GLU A 654 9.32 -26.08 -6.86
N LYS A 655 8.84 -26.76 -7.90
CA LYS A 655 9.59 -26.93 -9.15
C LYS A 655 9.75 -25.63 -9.94
N ALA A 656 8.74 -24.77 -9.94
CA ALA A 656 8.81 -23.47 -10.60
C ALA A 656 9.73 -22.50 -9.83
N LEU A 657 9.67 -22.49 -8.49
CA LEU A 657 10.59 -21.69 -7.66
C LEU A 657 12.04 -22.13 -7.83
N GLY A 658 12.28 -23.42 -8.08
CA GLY A 658 13.62 -23.95 -8.36
C GLY A 658 14.29 -23.42 -9.64
N THR A 659 13.56 -22.72 -10.52
CA THR A 659 14.11 -22.13 -11.75
C THR A 659 14.32 -20.61 -11.67
N VAL A 660 14.07 -19.99 -10.51
CA VAL A 660 14.09 -18.53 -10.31
C VAL A 660 15.51 -17.97 -10.28
N ASP A 661 15.79 -17.00 -11.16
CA ASP A 661 17.06 -16.27 -11.21
C ASP A 661 17.00 -14.88 -10.55
N ALA A 662 15.79 -14.33 -10.39
CA ALA A 662 15.55 -13.02 -9.78
C ALA A 662 14.16 -12.96 -9.13
N SER A 663 14.05 -12.23 -8.01
CA SER A 663 12.77 -11.88 -7.39
C SER A 663 12.45 -10.40 -7.64
N PHE A 664 11.17 -10.10 -7.81
CA PHE A 664 10.70 -8.77 -8.20
C PHE A 664 9.36 -8.43 -7.56
N GLN A 665 9.25 -7.20 -7.05
CA GLN A 665 8.01 -6.60 -6.58
C GLN A 665 7.96 -5.13 -6.99
N ASN A 666 6.78 -4.59 -7.27
CA ASN A 666 6.58 -3.15 -7.41
C ASN A 666 6.36 -2.51 -6.04
N ILE A 667 6.95 -1.33 -5.84
CA ILE A 667 6.64 -0.49 -4.69
C ILE A 667 5.32 0.23 -4.95
N ASP A 668 4.40 0.14 -3.99
CA ASP A 668 3.05 0.69 -4.03
C ASP A 668 3.05 2.21 -4.29
N SER A 669 3.71 2.99 -3.41
CA SER A 669 3.72 4.44 -3.54
C SER A 669 4.88 5.12 -2.81
N PHE A 670 4.93 6.46 -2.85
CA PHE A 670 5.87 7.25 -2.05
C PHE A 670 5.52 7.22 -0.56
N GLU A 671 4.24 7.02 -0.24
CA GLU A 671 3.73 6.97 1.12
C GLU A 671 3.87 5.59 1.77
N VAL A 672 3.98 4.51 0.98
CA VAL A 672 4.06 3.13 1.49
C VAL A 672 5.21 2.38 0.82
N GLY A 673 6.34 2.27 1.54
CA GLY A 673 7.53 1.54 1.12
C GLY A 673 7.73 0.20 1.83
N LEU A 674 8.86 -0.45 1.52
CA LEU A 674 9.23 -1.79 2.00
C LEU A 674 9.27 -1.93 3.53
N SER A 675 9.63 -0.87 4.26
CA SER A 675 9.69 -0.87 5.72
C SER A 675 8.42 -0.35 6.39
N ASP A 676 7.47 0.15 5.59
CA ASP A 676 6.25 0.77 6.10
C ASP A 676 5.14 -0.25 6.35
N ILE A 677 5.20 -1.41 5.71
CA ILE A 677 4.26 -2.52 5.94
C ILE A 677 5.02 -3.85 5.94
N ASP A 678 4.45 -4.84 6.60
CA ASP A 678 5.02 -6.18 6.72
C ASP A 678 4.75 -7.08 5.50
N ASN A 679 3.75 -6.72 4.68
CA ASN A 679 3.35 -7.50 3.51
C ASN A 679 4.49 -7.73 2.50
N TYR A 680 5.45 -6.82 2.34
CA TYR A 680 6.50 -7.00 1.32
C TYR A 680 7.45 -8.14 1.63
N TYR A 681 7.73 -8.38 2.92
CA TYR A 681 8.62 -9.45 3.34
C TYR A 681 7.87 -10.74 3.70
N ASP A 682 6.55 -10.67 3.94
CA ASP A 682 5.66 -11.84 4.05
C ASP A 682 5.53 -12.61 2.73
#